data_AF-A0AAN6PQV0-F1
#
_entry.id   AF-A0AAN6PQV0-F1
#
_cell.length_a   1.000
_cell.length_b   1.000
_cell.length_c   1.000
_cell.angle_alpha   90.00
_cell.angle_beta   90.00
_cell.angle_gamma   90.00
#
_symmetry.space_group_name_H-M   'P 1'
#
loop_
_entity.id
_entity.type
_entity.pdbx_description
1 polymer ?
#
loop_
_entity_poly.entity_id
_entity_poly.type
_entity_poly.pdbx_seq_one_letter_code
_entity_poly.pdbx_strand_id
1 'polypeptide(L)'
;MPGGRNGYNGAPGHPASSFLSAGKSAPHGSVQIKIIRGDLSEATYPGVYILEVVHFDIVDENRDGVNEPGEHILVHNIRVRNRGGMPSPSTRSIHLQVQGTQWLEPLAAEPLQLPFSIQPGQEVTLNGVLRALIRNEWAEKPPGIQLQTEDIVRIVAVFHERLNRPIPNFSAGVQIQIRYPVRLDAPTYLECVAKGDKVRFKWVLHNDSIKTCGSEAGRRCATKLSDPYRFFVLTYATKEKPDEAVDELDAAEPNSVVTIDQEFSVDERVIEFSDGFLTLELLLADPRTGQMRSIQRHQMRMQISGVYRLSPDPSVLLVVNPSTPNHAIHQIIELLRNRLRTKLDIFNLGLTGSYESPVTKRNVLESYLGRTVVVFANAFTYFNKEATNPWDLLSAWETALLLKGGTSLLFANVAEANLQSLQSWAKHATFPVLGVADTRMNAEQPAGSGPVLNAKAVAQTLRAAGPDVAATSAVGVRRYPITVSSLNCFGGIQSALNGSATAAAKTLTKEMPLRRFVAFPELEDEAGKTGSTGAVVVCEGVPRTAKMLATLGYFGPSPPGTNMIADYDMYFIVSCLPFAVRARMFWNVVGRVAIQKDAGTGTGAASRVLYAGVENFLQLPNGQPASADNSFVDHKVLQAIGMSLQFDICNEIYCFTATKPRFPDPIPVPEKLSQMPLTSLFFSLVPQGPQVTDVGYAQLLASALGAVHALANPLSFWQSMKASFAFCGNRKGQLTPKLNEQILLAVERACAPDVAAHVKEEVMRRSRQVKEGINATASKGGGGGKSFVRFGQSELATFASVSGVMVHDLTTLEPVSTAMDMKRLGGHCHNYHAHVQRRETLKTYAQAQLEEMVNAEG
;
A
#
# COMPACT_ATOMS: atom_id res chain seq x y z
N MET A 1 0.80 53.78 3.92
CA MET A 1 1.35 55.14 4.07
C MET A 1 2.81 55.12 3.66
N PRO A 2 3.32 56.12 2.90
CA PRO A 2 4.69 56.14 2.41
C PRO A 2 5.67 56.57 3.52
N GLY A 3 6.80 55.87 3.64
CA GLY A 3 7.86 56.15 4.62
C GLY A 3 8.72 57.37 4.23
N GLY A 4 9.04 58.21 5.21
CA GLY A 4 9.92 59.37 5.07
C GLY A 4 11.40 58.98 5.00
N ARG A 5 12.19 59.76 4.26
CA ARG A 5 13.65 59.59 4.07
C ARG A 5 14.43 60.04 5.30
N ASN A 6 15.51 59.32 5.61
CA ASN A 6 16.52 59.77 6.58
C ASN A 6 17.22 61.04 6.07
N GLY A 7 17.49 61.98 6.98
CA GLY A 7 18.29 63.18 6.72
C GLY A 7 19.77 62.86 6.54
N TYR A 8 20.51 63.81 5.95
CA TYR A 8 21.94 63.69 5.68
C TYR A 8 22.76 63.59 6.98
N ASN A 9 23.81 62.77 6.95
CA ASN A 9 24.81 62.73 8.00
C ASN A 9 25.58 64.06 8.03
N GLY A 10 25.77 64.62 9.24
CA GLY A 10 26.61 65.79 9.45
C GLY A 10 28.09 65.51 9.17
N ALA A 11 28.85 66.57 8.92
CA ALA A 11 30.28 66.46 8.63
C ALA A 11 31.08 65.96 9.87
N PRO A 12 32.14 65.15 9.66
CA PRO A 12 33.00 64.73 10.76
C PRO A 12 33.76 65.92 11.36
N GLY A 13 33.81 65.98 12.69
CA GLY A 13 34.52 67.04 13.42
C GLY A 13 36.04 66.95 13.29
N HIS A 14 36.71 68.09 13.51
CA HIS A 14 38.17 68.18 13.50
C HIS A 14 38.81 67.45 14.70
N PRO A 15 39.94 66.73 14.51
CA PRO A 15 40.69 66.16 15.62
C PRO A 15 41.36 67.25 16.47
N ALA A 16 41.35 67.05 17.80
CA ALA A 16 41.92 67.99 18.76
C ALA A 16 43.45 68.10 18.62
N SER A 17 43.99 69.33 18.69
CA SER A 17 45.41 69.64 18.54
C SER A 17 46.25 69.41 19.82
N SER A 18 45.69 68.77 20.85
CA SER A 18 46.39 68.47 22.11
C SER A 18 46.02 67.07 22.62
N PHE A 19 46.98 66.38 23.25
CA PHE A 19 46.75 65.10 23.91
C PHE A 19 45.82 65.28 25.11
N LEU A 20 44.57 64.82 24.97
CA LEU A 20 43.61 64.75 26.07
C LEU A 20 43.93 63.52 26.92
N SER A 21 44.19 63.72 28.21
CA SER A 21 44.26 62.63 29.20
C SER A 21 42.91 62.50 29.91
N ALA A 22 42.53 61.28 30.28
CA ALA A 22 41.31 61.04 31.04
C ALA A 22 41.39 61.76 32.41
N GLY A 23 40.31 62.45 32.80
CA GLY A 23 40.19 62.99 34.14
C GLY A 23 40.27 61.88 35.20
N LYS A 24 40.83 62.20 36.37
CA LYS A 24 40.90 61.24 37.51
C LYS A 24 39.51 60.70 37.82
N SER A 25 39.37 59.39 37.98
CA SER A 25 38.14 58.79 38.49
C SER A 25 37.73 59.49 39.79
N ALA A 26 36.49 59.94 39.86
CA ALA A 26 35.94 60.46 41.11
C ALA A 26 35.95 59.36 42.18
N PRO A 27 36.06 59.71 43.48
CA PRO A 27 35.94 58.73 44.56
C PRO A 27 34.62 57.96 44.44
N HIS A 28 34.63 56.67 44.75
CA HIS A 28 33.39 55.88 44.81
C HIS A 28 32.41 56.52 45.80
N GLY A 29 31.22 56.90 45.34
CA GLY A 29 30.14 57.35 46.21
C GLY A 29 29.56 56.18 47.01
N SER A 30 29.19 56.43 48.27
CA SER A 30 28.47 55.48 49.11
C SER A 30 27.05 55.96 49.39
N VAL A 31 26.06 55.08 49.28
CA VAL A 31 24.69 55.34 49.71
C VAL A 31 24.45 54.59 51.01
N GLN A 32 23.86 55.25 52.01
CA GLN A 32 23.48 54.64 53.28
C GLN A 32 22.02 54.97 53.58
N ILE A 33 21.32 54.04 54.21
CA ILE A 33 19.92 54.20 54.62
C ILE A 33 19.91 54.49 56.12
N LYS A 34 19.49 55.70 56.49
CA LYS A 34 19.34 56.12 57.87
C LYS A 34 17.88 56.03 58.29
N ILE A 35 17.58 55.20 59.29
CA ILE A 35 16.24 55.05 59.86
C ILE A 35 16.21 55.71 61.23
N ILE A 36 15.31 56.68 61.39
CA ILE A 36 14.98 57.29 62.68
C ILE A 36 13.72 56.58 63.19
N ARG A 37 13.84 55.89 64.31
CA ARG A 37 12.73 55.14 64.93
C ARG A 37 11.82 56.08 65.74
N GLY A 38 10.65 55.59 66.15
CA GLY A 38 9.68 56.37 66.93
C GLY A 38 10.16 56.80 68.32
N ASP A 39 11.21 56.15 68.84
CA ASP A 39 11.93 56.51 70.07
C ASP A 39 13.11 57.47 69.83
N LEU A 40 13.21 58.04 68.62
CA LEU A 40 14.30 58.89 68.13
C LEU A 40 15.67 58.20 68.02
N SER A 41 15.74 56.87 68.22
CA SER A 41 16.99 56.13 67.98
C SER A 41 17.30 56.06 66.47
N GLU A 42 18.57 56.18 66.13
CA GLU A 42 19.05 56.16 64.75
C GLU A 42 19.75 54.83 64.45
N ALA A 43 19.44 54.25 63.28
CA ALA A 43 20.16 53.10 62.74
C ALA A 43 20.58 53.39 61.30
N THR A 44 21.82 53.07 60.95
CA THR A 44 22.39 53.27 59.61
C THR A 44 22.71 51.93 58.98
N TYR A 45 22.21 51.70 57.77
CA TYR A 45 22.42 50.46 57.02
C TYR A 45 23.08 50.71 55.67
N PRO A 46 23.97 49.82 55.20
CA PRO A 46 24.63 49.94 53.90
C PRO A 46 23.72 49.67 52.69
N GLY A 47 22.49 49.18 52.90
CA GLY A 47 21.51 48.90 51.83
C GLY A 47 20.20 48.34 52.35
N VAL A 48 19.19 48.18 51.49
CA VAL A 48 17.90 47.56 51.85
C VAL A 48 18.06 46.07 52.17
N TYR A 49 17.07 45.46 52.83
CA TYR A 49 17.00 43.99 52.94
C TYR A 49 16.72 43.39 51.56
N ILE A 50 17.27 42.20 51.30
CA ILE A 50 17.02 41.41 50.09
C ILE A 50 16.81 39.98 50.55
N LEU A 51 15.56 39.55 50.55
CA LEU A 51 15.21 38.19 50.96
C LEU A 51 15.18 37.29 49.73
N GLU A 52 15.84 36.14 49.81
CA GLU A 52 15.82 35.10 48.77
C GLU A 52 15.59 33.72 49.41
N VAL A 53 14.92 32.85 48.68
CA VAL A 53 14.85 31.42 49.00
C VAL A 53 16.15 30.77 48.57
N VAL A 54 16.87 30.17 49.51
CA VAL A 54 18.11 29.44 49.28
C VAL A 54 17.82 28.01 48.85
N HIS A 55 16.85 27.37 49.49
CA HIS A 55 16.55 25.95 49.31
C HIS A 55 15.16 25.61 49.84
N PHE A 56 14.54 24.59 49.27
CA PHE A 56 13.36 23.90 49.80
C PHE A 56 13.29 22.50 49.20
N ASP A 57 12.61 21.60 49.89
CA ASP A 57 12.31 20.25 49.42
C ASP A 57 10.88 20.17 48.89
N ILE A 58 10.66 19.30 47.91
CA ILE A 58 9.34 18.93 47.41
C ILE A 58 9.12 17.45 47.70
N VAL A 59 7.98 17.13 48.27
CA VAL A 59 7.53 15.76 48.50
C VAL A 59 6.10 15.64 48.00
N ASP A 60 5.80 14.56 47.29
CA ASP A 60 4.46 14.19 46.88
C ASP A 60 3.60 13.77 48.09
N GLU A 61 2.30 14.07 48.06
CA GLU A 61 1.41 13.90 49.23
C GLU A 61 1.37 12.45 49.74
N ASN A 62 1.38 11.48 48.82
CA ASN A 62 1.26 10.08 49.15
C ASN A 62 2.63 9.38 49.32
N ARG A 63 3.76 9.97 48.94
CA ARG A 63 5.12 9.36 48.97
C ARG A 63 5.25 8.11 48.10
N ASP A 64 4.64 8.12 46.93
CA ASP A 64 4.79 7.11 45.88
C ASP A 64 5.85 7.49 44.82
N GLY A 65 6.46 8.68 44.97
CA GLY A 65 7.52 9.18 44.10
C GLY A 65 7.01 9.75 42.77
N VAL A 66 5.69 9.97 42.64
CA VAL A 66 5.04 10.53 41.46
C VAL A 66 4.21 11.74 41.86
N ASN A 67 4.42 12.87 41.19
CA ASN A 67 3.53 14.03 41.37
C ASN A 67 2.33 13.86 40.43
N GLU A 68 1.21 13.35 40.93
CA GLU A 68 0.03 13.09 40.10
C GLU A 68 -1.07 14.17 40.18
N PRO A 69 -1.83 14.40 39.09
CA PRO A 69 -3.01 15.26 39.13
C PRO A 69 -4.04 14.81 40.18
N GLY A 70 -4.48 15.75 41.01
CA GLY A 70 -5.42 15.54 42.11
C GLY A 70 -4.76 15.54 43.48
N GLU A 71 -3.44 15.38 43.57
CA GLU A 71 -2.68 15.41 44.83
C GLU A 71 -2.11 16.80 45.15
N HIS A 72 -1.69 17.00 46.39
CA HIS A 72 -0.90 18.15 46.77
C HIS A 72 0.60 17.89 46.60
N ILE A 73 1.32 18.90 46.11
CA ILE A 73 2.75 18.99 46.40
C ILE A 73 2.95 19.57 47.80
N LEU A 74 3.87 18.99 48.56
CA LEU A 74 4.25 19.43 49.89
C LEU A 74 5.64 20.08 49.82
N VAL A 75 5.71 21.38 50.13
CA VAL A 75 6.95 22.14 50.13
C VAL A 75 7.37 22.43 51.56
N HIS A 76 8.53 21.91 51.97
CA HIS A 76 9.04 22.05 53.33
C HIS A 76 10.56 22.32 53.37
N ASN A 77 11.14 22.40 54.57
CA ASN A 77 12.55 22.76 54.78
C ASN A 77 12.96 24.05 54.06
N ILE A 78 12.03 25.00 53.99
CA ILE A 78 12.23 26.26 53.27
C ILE A 78 13.28 27.08 54.01
N ARG A 79 14.38 27.40 53.32
CA ARG A 79 15.48 28.21 53.83
C ARG A 79 15.49 29.56 53.15
N VAL A 80 15.46 30.63 53.95
CA VAL A 80 15.44 32.01 53.46
C VAL A 80 16.66 32.74 54.01
N ARG A 81 17.35 33.46 53.14
CA ARG A 81 18.51 34.26 53.51
C ARG A 81 18.25 35.73 53.21
N ASN A 82 18.68 36.59 54.12
CA ASN A 82 18.75 38.02 53.85
C ASN A 82 20.16 38.38 53.34
N ARG A 83 20.29 38.66 52.05
CA ARG A 83 21.55 39.13 51.43
C ARG A 83 21.70 40.65 51.41
N GLY A 84 20.69 41.37 51.90
CA GLY A 84 20.70 42.82 51.96
C GLY A 84 21.53 43.39 53.11
N GLY A 85 21.58 44.72 53.19
CA GLY A 85 22.33 45.46 54.20
C GLY A 85 21.56 45.78 55.49
N MET A 86 20.26 45.48 55.52
CA MET A 86 19.34 45.83 56.61
C MET A 86 18.55 44.59 57.05
N PRO A 87 18.14 44.45 58.34
CA PRO A 87 17.25 43.38 58.76
C PRO A 87 15.89 43.44 58.05
N SER A 88 15.20 42.30 57.95
CA SER A 88 13.82 42.27 57.45
C SER A 88 12.87 43.04 58.42
N PRO A 89 11.67 43.46 57.96
CA PRO A 89 10.74 44.21 58.80
C PRO A 89 10.41 43.49 60.11
N SER A 90 10.40 44.24 61.22
CA SER A 90 10.12 43.73 62.56
C SER A 90 8.64 43.79 62.96
N THR A 91 7.83 44.54 62.20
CA THR A 91 6.42 44.84 62.54
C THR A 91 5.42 44.37 61.49
N ARG A 92 5.88 43.76 60.40
CA ARG A 92 5.04 43.35 59.27
C ARG A 92 5.24 41.89 58.94
N SER A 93 4.15 41.13 58.90
CA SER A 93 4.17 39.73 58.52
C SER A 93 4.41 39.60 57.02
N ILE A 94 5.27 38.66 56.66
CA ILE A 94 5.51 38.25 55.28
C ILE A 94 5.01 36.82 55.17
N HIS A 95 4.02 36.60 54.32
CA HIS A 95 3.46 35.28 54.07
C HIS A 95 4.12 34.66 52.85
N LEU A 96 4.44 33.39 52.95
CA LEU A 96 4.90 32.57 51.86
C LEU A 96 3.75 31.76 51.28
N GLN A 97 3.75 31.64 49.96
CA GLN A 97 2.82 30.81 49.21
C GLN A 97 3.53 30.18 48.02
N VAL A 98 3.02 29.05 47.54
CA VAL A 98 3.42 28.53 46.23
C VAL A 98 2.85 29.46 45.16
N GLN A 99 3.63 29.74 44.12
CA GLN A 99 3.15 30.48 42.97
C GLN A 99 2.20 29.60 42.15
N GLY A 100 0.97 30.06 41.94
CA GLY A 100 0.04 29.37 41.07
C GLY A 100 0.53 29.32 39.62
N THR A 101 0.31 28.20 38.96
CA THR A 101 0.64 27.96 37.55
C THR A 101 -0.58 27.40 36.83
N GLN A 102 -0.41 26.92 35.59
CA GLN A 102 -1.47 26.18 34.91
C GLN A 102 -1.80 24.85 35.61
N TRP A 103 -0.83 24.23 36.27
CA TRP A 103 -0.98 22.94 36.95
C TRP A 103 -1.07 23.06 38.47
N LEU A 104 -0.52 24.12 39.08
CA LEU A 104 -0.44 24.25 40.53
C LEU A 104 -1.43 25.29 41.04
N GLU A 105 -2.27 24.87 41.98
CA GLU A 105 -3.20 25.72 42.70
C GLU A 105 -2.79 25.85 44.17
N PRO A 106 -2.27 27.01 44.59
CA PRO A 106 -1.77 27.17 45.94
C PRO A 106 -2.90 27.17 46.96
N LEU A 107 -2.70 26.46 48.08
CA LEU A 107 -3.65 26.45 49.18
C LEU A 107 -3.45 27.70 50.06
N ALA A 108 -4.06 28.81 49.63
CA ALA A 108 -3.85 30.11 50.27
C ALA A 108 -4.38 30.22 51.72
N ALA A 109 -5.20 29.26 52.17
CA ALA A 109 -5.76 29.22 53.52
C ALA A 109 -4.73 28.85 54.60
N GLU A 110 -3.57 28.30 54.21
CA GLU A 110 -2.51 27.86 55.13
C GLU A 110 -1.17 28.58 54.84
N PRO A 111 -1.09 29.92 55.00
CA PRO A 111 0.14 30.65 54.69
C PRO A 111 1.24 30.37 55.74
N LEU A 112 2.47 30.19 55.27
CA LEU A 112 3.65 30.10 56.15
C LEU A 112 4.22 31.49 56.39
N GLN A 113 4.45 31.87 57.64
CA GLN A 113 4.96 33.19 57.98
C GLN A 113 6.48 33.21 58.14
N LEU A 114 7.15 34.21 57.56
CA LEU A 114 8.57 34.45 57.83
C LEU A 114 8.79 35.01 59.24
N PRO A 115 9.88 34.60 59.92
CA PRO A 115 10.35 35.25 61.13
C PRO A 115 10.58 36.75 60.92
N PHE A 116 10.21 37.54 61.93
CA PHE A 116 10.51 38.96 61.95
C PHE A 116 12.01 39.20 62.09
N SER A 117 12.50 40.28 61.48
CA SER A 117 13.88 40.78 61.67
C SER A 117 15.00 39.78 61.39
N ILE A 118 14.96 39.13 60.22
CA ILE A 118 16.08 38.32 59.68
C ILE A 118 17.25 39.25 59.41
N GLN A 119 18.35 39.09 60.14
CA GLN A 119 19.53 39.95 60.09
C GLN A 119 20.28 39.85 58.75
N PRO A 120 21.05 40.87 58.35
CA PRO A 120 21.95 40.78 57.19
C PRO A 120 22.85 39.55 57.26
N GLY A 121 22.88 38.75 56.19
CA GLY A 121 23.64 37.50 56.11
C GLY A 121 23.01 36.30 56.83
N GLN A 122 21.96 36.51 57.64
CA GLN A 122 21.29 35.44 58.36
C GLN A 122 20.47 34.56 57.41
N GLU A 123 20.58 33.25 57.61
CA GLU A 123 19.72 32.24 57.01
C GLU A 123 18.80 31.65 58.08
N VAL A 124 17.53 31.52 57.75
CA VAL A 124 16.50 30.94 58.63
C VAL A 124 15.82 29.78 57.92
N THR A 125 15.61 28.69 58.66
CA THR A 125 14.78 27.57 58.19
C THR A 125 13.39 27.72 58.79
N LEU A 126 12.37 27.56 57.96
CA LEU A 126 10.98 27.74 58.36
C LEU A 126 10.36 26.40 58.78
N ASN A 127 9.71 26.39 59.94
CA ASN A 127 8.95 25.25 60.41
C ASN A 127 7.53 25.32 59.85
N GLY A 128 7.18 24.39 58.96
CA GLY A 128 5.85 24.30 58.34
C GLY A 128 5.91 23.71 56.94
N VAL A 129 4.75 23.59 56.31
CA VAL A 129 4.59 23.02 54.96
C VAL A 129 3.69 23.94 54.14
N LEU A 130 4.12 24.32 52.95
CA LEU A 130 3.25 24.93 51.96
C LEU A 130 2.65 23.84 51.07
N ARG A 131 1.37 23.98 50.72
CA ARG A 131 0.66 23.03 49.86
C ARG A 131 0.21 23.71 48.57
N ALA A 132 0.28 22.98 47.47
CA ALA A 132 -0.41 23.34 46.24
C ALA A 132 -1.02 22.10 45.60
N LEU A 133 -2.29 22.17 45.20
CA LEU A 133 -2.98 21.11 44.50
C LEU A 133 -2.48 21.05 43.04
N ILE A 134 -2.13 19.86 42.58
CA ILE A 134 -1.89 19.58 41.17
C ILE A 134 -3.26 19.43 40.51
N ARG A 135 -3.58 20.33 39.59
CA ARG A 135 -4.85 20.36 38.86
C ARG A 135 -4.98 19.16 37.94
N ASN A 136 -6.22 18.71 37.82
CA ASN A 136 -6.60 17.72 36.82
C ASN A 136 -6.44 18.28 35.40
N GLU A 137 -6.21 17.38 34.45
CA GLU A 137 -6.17 17.72 33.02
C GLU A 137 -7.51 18.33 32.61
N TRP A 138 -7.45 19.40 31.81
CA TRP A 138 -8.62 20.18 31.38
C TRP A 138 -9.11 19.81 29.97
N ALA A 139 -8.36 18.98 29.24
CA ALA A 139 -8.69 18.52 27.89
C ALA A 139 -8.48 17.02 27.73
N GLU A 140 -9.30 16.38 26.89
CA GLU A 140 -9.11 14.98 26.50
C GLU A 140 -7.83 14.85 25.65
N LYS A 141 -6.99 13.87 25.98
CA LYS A 141 -5.75 13.59 25.24
C LYS A 141 -6.03 12.83 23.95
N PRO A 142 -5.22 13.02 22.90
CA PRO A 142 -5.22 12.13 21.75
C PRO A 142 -4.96 10.67 22.19
N PRO A 143 -5.51 9.68 21.48
CA PRO A 143 -5.24 8.28 21.76
C PRO A 143 -3.73 7.96 21.75
N GLY A 144 -3.28 7.14 22.69
CA GLY A 144 -1.91 6.70 22.86
C GLY A 144 -1.00 7.66 23.63
N ILE A 145 -1.46 8.87 23.94
CA ILE A 145 -0.64 9.88 24.61
C ILE A 145 -0.75 9.79 26.13
N GLN A 146 0.40 9.68 26.79
CA GLN A 146 0.53 9.68 28.23
C GLN A 146 0.67 11.12 28.76
N LEU A 147 0.24 11.36 30.01
CA LEU A 147 0.53 12.64 30.67
C LEU A 147 1.99 12.64 31.12
N GLN A 148 2.78 13.52 30.51
CA GLN A 148 4.15 13.79 30.93
C GLN A 148 4.44 15.27 30.72
N THR A 149 4.25 16.07 31.77
CA THR A 149 4.49 17.52 31.72
C THR A 149 5.44 17.93 32.83
N GLU A 150 6.21 18.97 32.57
CA GLU A 150 7.07 19.59 33.57
C GLU A 150 6.43 20.88 34.06
N ASP A 151 6.63 21.20 35.33
CA ASP A 151 6.29 22.49 35.91
C ASP A 151 7.37 22.95 36.89
N ILE A 152 7.36 24.22 37.27
CA ILE A 152 8.32 24.79 38.20
C ILE A 152 7.57 25.27 39.44
N VAL A 153 7.83 24.60 40.56
CA VAL A 153 7.36 25.05 41.87
C VAL A 153 8.20 26.26 42.27
N ARG A 154 7.54 27.40 42.49
CA ARG A 154 8.18 28.63 42.97
C ARG A 154 7.51 29.07 44.25
N ILE A 155 8.30 29.55 45.21
CA ILE A 155 7.77 30.17 46.43
C ILE A 155 7.77 31.68 46.25
N VAL A 156 6.64 32.33 46.51
CA VAL A 156 6.50 33.78 46.53
C VAL A 156 6.28 34.26 47.96
N ALA A 157 6.91 35.39 48.30
CA ALA A 157 6.69 36.09 49.55
C ALA A 157 5.82 37.33 49.31
N VAL A 158 4.80 37.54 50.15
CA VAL A 158 3.86 38.65 50.02
C VAL A 158 3.74 39.39 51.36
N PHE A 159 3.76 40.73 51.30
CA PHE A 159 3.44 41.55 52.46
C PHE A 159 1.94 41.47 52.77
N HIS A 160 1.61 40.78 53.86
CA HIS A 160 0.24 40.63 54.33
C HIS A 160 -0.26 41.95 54.95
N GLU A 161 -1.58 42.16 54.99
CA GLU A 161 -2.31 43.28 55.64
C GLU A 161 -2.46 44.63 54.91
N ARG A 162 -1.59 45.03 53.96
CA ARG A 162 -1.78 46.37 53.32
C ARG A 162 -1.35 46.52 51.87
N LEU A 163 -0.24 45.91 51.47
CA LEU A 163 0.33 46.10 50.13
C LEU A 163 -0.03 44.97 49.18
N ASN A 164 -0.29 43.77 49.70
CA ASN A 164 -0.50 42.53 48.93
C ASN A 164 0.47 42.41 47.74
N ARG A 165 1.72 42.85 47.95
CA ARG A 165 2.73 43.00 46.90
C ARG A 165 3.77 41.91 47.08
N PRO A 166 4.13 41.19 46.00
CA PRO A 166 5.20 40.20 46.06
C PRO A 166 6.56 40.89 46.30
N ILE A 167 7.40 40.26 47.11
CA ILE A 167 8.79 40.67 47.32
C ILE A 167 9.57 40.35 46.03
N PRO A 168 10.22 41.34 45.40
CA PRO A 168 10.97 41.12 44.18
C PRO A 168 12.17 40.20 44.43
N ASN A 169 12.49 39.35 43.44
CA ASN A 169 13.64 38.43 43.46
C ASN A 169 13.67 37.44 44.63
N PHE A 170 12.52 37.15 45.24
CA PHE A 170 12.42 36.23 46.37
C PHE A 170 12.51 34.75 45.95
N SER A 171 11.99 34.40 44.77
CA SER A 171 11.71 33.00 44.40
C SER A 171 12.93 32.23 43.89
N ALA A 172 13.08 31.01 44.38
CA ALA A 172 13.80 29.92 43.72
C ALA A 172 12.80 28.96 43.08
N GLY A 173 13.15 28.37 41.94
CA GLY A 173 12.31 27.41 41.24
C GLY A 173 12.90 26.01 41.30
N VAL A 174 12.09 25.02 41.65
CA VAL A 174 12.44 23.60 41.53
C VAL A 174 11.51 22.96 40.51
N GLN A 175 12.11 22.28 39.54
CA GLN A 175 11.37 21.61 38.47
C GLN A 175 10.77 20.31 39.01
N ILE A 176 9.51 20.06 38.66
CA ILE A 176 8.80 18.82 38.95
C ILE A 176 8.27 18.21 37.65
N GLN A 177 8.10 16.90 37.66
CA GLN A 177 7.44 16.16 36.60
C GLN A 177 6.07 15.70 37.09
N ILE A 178 5.02 16.05 36.34
CA ILE A 178 3.64 15.66 36.60
C ILE A 178 3.24 14.55 35.63
N ARG A 179 2.81 13.41 36.18
CA ARG A 179 2.39 12.20 35.46
C ARG A 179 1.51 11.33 36.35
N TYR A 180 0.87 10.31 35.79
CA TYR A 180 0.16 9.29 36.58
C TYR A 180 1.10 8.17 37.04
N PRO A 181 0.78 7.47 38.14
CA PRO A 181 1.60 6.38 38.67
C PRO A 181 1.52 5.09 37.84
N VAL A 182 0.53 4.99 36.96
CA VAL A 182 0.34 3.86 36.05
C VAL A 182 0.28 4.31 34.61
N ARG A 183 0.77 3.47 33.70
CA ARG A 183 0.69 3.69 32.25
C ARG A 183 0.36 2.41 31.50
N LEU A 184 -0.25 2.57 30.34
CA LEU A 184 -0.67 1.49 29.46
C LEU A 184 0.14 1.53 28.15
N ASP A 185 0.79 0.42 27.80
CA ASP A 185 1.44 0.30 26.49
C ASP A 185 0.41 0.20 25.37
N ALA A 186 0.84 0.40 24.12
CA ALA A 186 -0.03 0.16 22.97
C ALA A 186 -0.46 -1.32 22.94
N PRO A 187 -1.76 -1.63 22.76
CA PRO A 187 -2.22 -3.00 22.72
C PRO A 187 -1.67 -3.73 21.49
N THR A 188 -1.38 -5.02 21.64
CA THR A 188 -1.03 -5.89 20.51
C THR A 188 -2.31 -6.58 20.04
N TYR A 189 -2.71 -6.35 18.79
CA TYR A 189 -3.92 -6.90 18.19
C TYR A 189 -3.75 -7.20 16.70
N LEU A 190 -4.71 -7.92 16.10
CA LEU A 190 -4.75 -8.21 14.66
C LEU A 190 -5.50 -7.11 13.90
N GLU A 191 -4.91 -6.54 12.87
CA GLU A 191 -5.59 -5.54 12.02
C GLU A 191 -6.75 -6.12 11.19
N CYS A 192 -6.83 -7.45 11.07
CA CYS A 192 -7.93 -8.14 10.38
C CYS A 192 -8.29 -9.43 11.10
N VAL A 193 -9.58 -9.69 11.23
CA VAL A 193 -10.15 -10.87 11.88
C VAL A 193 -11.31 -11.38 11.05
N ALA A 194 -11.53 -12.71 11.01
CA ALA A 194 -12.66 -13.26 10.29
C ALA A 194 -13.92 -13.29 11.16
N LYS A 195 -15.07 -13.28 10.50
CA LYS A 195 -16.34 -13.42 11.19
C LYS A 195 -16.43 -14.77 11.90
N GLY A 196 -16.85 -14.76 13.17
CA GLY A 196 -16.91 -15.96 14.00
C GLY A 196 -15.59 -16.34 14.68
N ASP A 197 -14.47 -15.68 14.35
CA ASP A 197 -13.18 -15.98 14.98
C ASP A 197 -13.22 -15.69 16.49
N LYS A 198 -12.51 -16.54 17.25
CA LYS A 198 -12.11 -16.25 18.63
C LYS A 198 -10.69 -15.71 18.62
N VAL A 199 -10.55 -14.51 19.12
CA VAL A 199 -9.33 -13.72 19.03
C VAL A 199 -8.91 -13.26 20.42
N ARG A 200 -7.60 -13.15 20.61
CA ARG A 200 -6.94 -12.84 21.87
C ARG A 200 -6.18 -11.53 21.73
N PHE A 201 -6.47 -10.56 22.61
CA PHE A 201 -5.71 -9.31 22.69
C PHE A 201 -4.96 -9.22 24.00
N LYS A 202 -3.80 -8.60 23.89
CA LYS A 202 -2.85 -8.46 24.98
C LYS A 202 -2.45 -7.01 25.11
N TRP A 203 -2.46 -6.52 26.33
CA TRP A 203 -1.92 -5.22 26.68
C TRP A 203 -1.16 -5.28 27.99
N VAL A 204 -0.28 -4.30 28.16
CA VAL A 204 0.67 -4.27 29.26
C VAL A 204 0.48 -2.98 30.04
N LEU A 205 0.25 -3.13 31.34
CA LEU A 205 0.16 -2.05 32.30
C LEU A 205 1.44 -2.01 33.13
N HIS A 206 1.99 -0.81 33.31
CA HIS A 206 3.15 -0.57 34.17
C HIS A 206 2.70 0.23 35.38
N ASN A 207 3.20 -0.14 36.55
CA ASN A 207 3.17 0.69 37.74
C ASN A 207 4.54 1.35 37.91
N ASP A 208 4.64 2.64 37.59
CA ASP A 208 5.88 3.42 37.65
C ASP A 208 6.07 4.09 39.04
N SER A 209 5.20 3.79 40.01
CA SER A 209 5.30 4.31 41.38
C SER A 209 6.08 3.35 42.30
N ILE A 210 6.52 3.85 43.46
CA ILE A 210 7.17 3.03 44.49
C ILE A 210 6.16 2.35 45.43
N LYS A 211 4.85 2.45 45.13
CA LYS A 211 3.77 1.84 45.92
C LYS A 211 2.92 0.89 45.08
N THR A 212 2.29 -0.07 45.71
CA THR A 212 1.33 -0.95 45.06
C THR A 212 0.08 -0.17 44.65
N CYS A 213 -0.44 -0.42 43.45
CA CYS A 213 -1.74 0.08 42.98
C CYS A 213 -2.70 -1.08 42.77
N GLY A 214 -4.02 -0.84 42.82
CA GLY A 214 -5.04 -1.87 42.70
C GLY A 214 -6.11 -1.77 43.81
N SER A 215 -7.15 -2.58 43.67
CA SER A 215 -8.28 -2.62 44.59
C SER A 215 -7.84 -2.99 46.02
N GLU A 216 -6.89 -3.93 46.17
CA GLU A 216 -6.37 -4.37 47.47
C GLU A 216 -5.41 -3.36 48.12
N ALA A 217 -4.77 -2.50 47.31
CA ALA A 217 -3.86 -1.46 47.78
C ALA A 217 -4.57 -0.14 48.14
N GLY A 218 -5.89 -0.06 47.97
CA GLY A 218 -6.69 1.14 48.24
C GLY A 218 -6.68 2.19 47.12
N ARG A 219 -5.91 1.96 46.05
CA ARG A 219 -5.81 2.83 44.87
C ARG A 219 -6.30 2.08 43.63
N ARG A 220 -7.62 2.08 43.43
CA ARG A 220 -8.27 1.32 42.35
C ARG A 220 -7.72 1.72 40.98
N CYS A 221 -7.37 0.71 40.20
CA CYS A 221 -6.87 0.82 38.83
C CYS A 221 -7.55 -0.27 38.01
N ALA A 222 -7.96 0.03 36.78
CA ALA A 222 -8.63 -0.91 35.91
C ALA A 222 -8.32 -0.64 34.45
N THR A 223 -8.51 -1.63 33.60
CA THR A 223 -8.60 -1.41 32.15
C THR A 223 -10.05 -1.58 31.70
N LYS A 224 -10.49 -0.73 30.77
CA LYS A 224 -11.84 -0.79 30.21
C LYS A 224 -11.75 -0.95 28.70
N LEU A 225 -12.34 -2.03 28.20
CA LEU A 225 -12.50 -2.29 26.79
C LEU A 225 -13.95 -1.97 26.38
N SER A 226 -14.13 -1.18 25.34
CA SER A 226 -15.47 -0.77 24.85
C SER A 226 -15.63 -1.06 23.36
N ASP A 227 -16.78 -1.64 22.99
CA ASP A 227 -17.21 -1.92 21.63
C ASP A 227 -18.57 -1.27 21.33
N PRO A 228 -18.61 0.02 20.98
CA PRO A 228 -19.86 0.74 20.79
C PRO A 228 -20.72 0.19 19.63
N TYR A 229 -20.12 -0.57 18.70
CA TYR A 229 -20.81 -1.11 17.53
C TYR A 229 -21.21 -2.58 17.69
N ARG A 230 -20.80 -3.26 18.77
CA ARG A 230 -21.13 -4.65 19.10
C ARG A 230 -20.72 -5.61 17.98
N PHE A 231 -19.53 -5.42 17.44
CA PHE A 231 -18.91 -6.34 16.49
C PHE A 231 -18.25 -7.53 17.19
N PHE A 232 -17.94 -7.37 18.47
CA PHE A 232 -17.26 -8.33 19.31
C PHE A 232 -18.13 -8.69 20.50
N VAL A 233 -18.09 -9.96 20.88
CA VAL A 233 -18.64 -10.46 22.14
C VAL A 233 -17.49 -10.51 23.14
N LEU A 234 -17.52 -9.58 24.10
CA LEU A 234 -16.48 -9.43 25.11
C LEU A 234 -16.70 -10.43 26.25
N THR A 235 -15.72 -11.30 26.52
CA THR A 235 -15.85 -12.41 27.50
C THR A 235 -16.19 -11.94 28.91
N TYR A 236 -15.63 -10.81 29.33
CA TYR A 236 -15.81 -10.26 30.68
C TYR A 236 -16.86 -9.15 30.76
N ALA A 237 -17.65 -8.93 29.70
CA ALA A 237 -18.73 -7.96 29.73
C ALA A 237 -19.92 -8.46 30.58
N THR A 238 -20.58 -7.52 31.26
CA THR A 238 -21.77 -7.82 32.05
C THR A 238 -23.02 -7.89 31.17
N LYS A 239 -24.08 -8.56 31.63
CA LYS A 239 -25.37 -8.60 30.90
C LYS A 239 -26.00 -7.22 30.71
N GLU A 240 -25.76 -6.31 31.63
CA GLU A 240 -26.29 -4.93 31.59
C GLU A 240 -25.53 -4.06 30.59
N LYS A 241 -24.24 -4.33 30.39
CA LYS A 241 -23.33 -3.61 29.49
C LYS A 241 -22.53 -4.59 28.64
N PRO A 242 -23.15 -5.25 27.65
CA PRO A 242 -22.48 -6.25 26.82
C PRO A 242 -21.40 -5.64 25.90
N ASP A 243 -21.44 -4.34 25.69
CA ASP A 243 -20.49 -3.55 24.91
C ASP A 243 -19.30 -3.02 25.72
N GLU A 244 -19.23 -3.27 27.04
CA GLU A 244 -18.14 -2.83 27.89
C GLU A 244 -17.64 -3.96 28.80
N ALA A 245 -16.34 -4.20 28.81
CA ALA A 245 -15.67 -5.07 29.77
C ALA A 245 -14.71 -4.22 30.63
N VAL A 246 -14.82 -4.33 31.95
CA VAL A 246 -13.93 -3.64 32.89
C VAL A 246 -13.17 -4.71 33.67
N ASP A 247 -11.85 -4.63 33.61
CA ASP A 247 -10.92 -5.52 34.29
C ASP A 247 -10.20 -4.72 35.38
N GLU A 248 -10.67 -4.87 36.62
CA GLU A 248 -10.12 -4.18 37.78
C GLU A 248 -8.92 -4.96 38.32
N LEU A 249 -7.80 -4.27 38.51
CA LEU A 249 -6.58 -4.88 39.00
C LEU A 249 -6.63 -5.04 40.52
N ASP A 250 -6.37 -6.26 40.99
CA ASP A 250 -6.26 -6.56 42.43
C ASP A 250 -5.04 -5.87 43.03
N ALA A 251 -3.86 -6.15 42.48
CA ALA A 251 -2.59 -5.55 42.90
C ALA A 251 -1.59 -5.50 41.73
N ALA A 252 -0.93 -4.36 41.59
CA ALA A 252 0.21 -4.11 40.73
C ALA A 252 1.36 -3.61 41.62
N GLU A 253 2.35 -4.46 41.85
CA GLU A 253 3.48 -4.17 42.73
C GLU A 253 4.29 -2.95 42.25
N PRO A 254 5.06 -2.28 43.14
CA PRO A 254 5.94 -1.17 42.77
C PRO A 254 6.87 -1.53 41.62
N ASN A 255 7.00 -0.64 40.62
CA ASN A 255 7.87 -0.83 39.46
C ASN A 255 7.63 -2.15 38.69
N SER A 256 6.41 -2.70 38.78
CA SER A 256 6.05 -3.97 38.15
C SER A 256 5.29 -3.78 36.84
N VAL A 257 5.17 -4.89 36.12
CA VAL A 257 4.49 -4.98 34.83
C VAL A 257 3.40 -6.03 34.95
N VAL A 258 2.16 -5.63 34.68
CA VAL A 258 0.99 -6.52 34.63
C VAL A 258 0.60 -6.72 33.18
N THR A 259 0.58 -7.96 32.74
CA THR A 259 0.11 -8.34 31.40
C THR A 259 -1.33 -8.79 31.52
N ILE A 260 -2.22 -8.15 30.75
CA ILE A 260 -3.63 -8.51 30.67
C ILE A 260 -3.85 -9.19 29.33
N ASP A 261 -4.55 -10.31 29.38
CA ASP A 261 -4.83 -11.19 28.25
C ASP A 261 -6.32 -11.53 28.24
N GLN A 262 -7.02 -11.12 27.18
CA GLN A 262 -8.46 -11.33 27.05
C GLN A 262 -8.82 -11.94 25.70
N GLU A 263 -9.73 -12.90 25.74
CA GLU A 263 -10.34 -13.48 24.55
C GLU A 263 -11.71 -12.84 24.27
N PHE A 264 -12.05 -12.72 22.99
CA PHE A 264 -13.35 -12.24 22.52
C PHE A 264 -13.67 -12.92 21.19
N SER A 265 -14.95 -12.96 20.82
CA SER A 265 -15.37 -13.53 19.54
C SER A 265 -15.99 -12.49 18.63
N VAL A 266 -15.71 -12.57 17.33
CA VAL A 266 -16.35 -11.72 16.32
C VAL A 266 -17.78 -12.19 16.08
N ASP A 267 -18.78 -11.32 16.23
CA ASP A 267 -20.20 -11.69 16.09
C ASP A 267 -20.51 -12.20 14.67
N GLU A 268 -21.14 -13.38 14.59
CA GLU A 268 -21.50 -14.04 13.33
C GLU A 268 -22.53 -13.29 12.47
N ARG A 269 -23.09 -12.18 12.95
CA ARG A 269 -24.05 -11.34 12.22
C ARG A 269 -23.40 -10.11 11.61
N VAL A 270 -22.14 -9.81 11.94
CA VAL A 270 -21.42 -8.67 11.37
C VAL A 270 -21.30 -8.81 9.86
N ILE A 271 -21.39 -7.67 9.16
CA ILE A 271 -21.26 -7.60 7.71
C ILE A 271 -19.77 -7.75 7.37
N GLU A 272 -19.47 -8.64 6.43
CA GLU A 272 -18.10 -8.83 5.93
C GLU A 272 -17.56 -7.54 5.30
N PHE A 273 -16.26 -7.31 5.47
CA PHE A 273 -15.55 -6.11 5.01
C PHE A 273 -16.15 -4.83 5.61
N SER A 274 -16.31 -4.85 6.93
CA SER A 274 -16.63 -3.69 7.76
C SER A 274 -15.46 -3.36 8.70
N ASP A 275 -15.48 -2.19 9.33
CA ASP A 275 -14.45 -1.77 10.30
C ASP A 275 -14.99 -1.93 11.72
N GLY A 276 -14.38 -2.82 12.50
CA GLY A 276 -14.57 -2.91 13.95
C GLY A 276 -13.68 -1.90 14.66
N PHE A 277 -14.25 -1.19 15.63
CA PHE A 277 -13.54 -0.21 16.44
C PHE A 277 -13.68 -0.55 17.92
N LEU A 278 -12.56 -0.90 18.54
CA LEU A 278 -12.49 -1.07 19.99
C LEU A 278 -11.74 0.09 20.62
N THR A 279 -12.17 0.49 21.81
CA THR A 279 -11.47 1.45 22.65
C THR A 279 -10.95 0.75 23.89
N LEU A 280 -9.64 0.82 24.14
CA LEU A 280 -9.02 0.37 25.38
C LEU A 280 -8.64 1.59 26.22
N GLU A 281 -9.12 1.66 27.45
CA GLU A 281 -8.87 2.75 28.39
C GLU A 281 -8.16 2.25 29.64
N LEU A 282 -7.23 3.04 30.16
CA LEU A 282 -6.69 2.89 31.50
C LEU A 282 -7.49 3.80 32.45
N LEU A 283 -8.15 3.18 33.42
CA LEU A 283 -8.89 3.86 34.46
C LEU A 283 -8.09 3.88 35.76
N LEU A 284 -7.98 5.05 36.38
CA LEU A 284 -7.37 5.23 37.69
C LEU A 284 -8.33 6.02 38.57
N ALA A 285 -8.45 5.65 39.84
CA ALA A 285 -9.20 6.44 40.81
C ALA A 285 -8.62 7.86 40.90
N ASP A 286 -9.39 8.85 41.32
CA ASP A 286 -8.87 10.15 41.73
C ASP A 286 -8.39 10.07 43.19
N PRO A 287 -7.21 10.63 43.53
CA PRO A 287 -6.59 10.40 44.85
C PRO A 287 -7.40 11.02 45.99
N ARG A 288 -8.26 12.00 45.71
CA ARG A 288 -9.10 12.67 46.72
C ARG A 288 -10.52 12.16 46.73
N THR A 289 -11.12 11.96 45.56
CA THR A 289 -12.55 11.59 45.47
C THR A 289 -12.77 10.08 45.38
N GLY A 290 -11.74 9.30 45.02
CA GLY A 290 -11.86 7.87 44.77
C GLY A 290 -12.61 7.52 43.47
N GLN A 291 -13.08 8.51 42.71
CA GLN A 291 -13.81 8.30 41.47
C GLN A 291 -12.87 7.82 40.36
N MET A 292 -13.22 6.72 39.67
CA MET A 292 -12.46 6.24 38.51
C MET A 292 -12.59 7.20 37.32
N ARG A 293 -11.47 7.51 36.68
CA ARG A 293 -11.42 8.30 35.44
C ARG A 293 -10.48 7.67 34.41
N SER A 294 -10.77 7.91 33.14
CA SER A 294 -9.88 7.54 32.03
C SER A 294 -8.67 8.46 32.00
N ILE A 295 -7.48 7.90 32.17
CA ILE A 295 -6.21 8.65 32.19
C ILE A 295 -5.36 8.41 30.94
N GLN A 296 -5.66 7.35 30.18
CA GLN A 296 -5.03 7.02 28.91
C GLN A 296 -5.99 6.17 28.06
N ARG A 297 -5.99 6.38 26.74
CA ARG A 297 -6.90 5.70 25.80
C ARG A 297 -6.15 5.24 24.56
N HIS A 298 -6.42 4.04 24.07
CA HIS A 298 -5.97 3.52 22.77
C HIS A 298 -7.18 3.15 21.93
N GLN A 299 -7.09 3.37 20.61
CA GLN A 299 -8.13 2.98 19.66
C GLN A 299 -7.57 1.89 18.75
N MET A 300 -8.29 0.78 18.67
CA MET A 300 -7.94 -0.36 17.83
C MET A 300 -8.95 -0.43 16.69
N ARG A 301 -8.45 -0.42 15.45
CA ARG A 301 -9.26 -0.59 14.24
C ARG A 301 -8.93 -1.92 13.61
N MET A 302 -9.97 -2.69 13.29
CA MET A 302 -9.82 -4.01 12.68
C MET A 302 -10.77 -4.14 11.50
N GLN A 303 -10.28 -4.68 10.38
CA GLN A 303 -11.14 -5.07 9.28
C GLN A 303 -11.77 -6.43 9.60
N ILE A 304 -13.10 -6.48 9.63
CA ILE A 304 -13.84 -7.73 9.75
C ILE A 304 -13.94 -8.34 8.36
N SER A 305 -13.44 -9.56 8.16
CA SER A 305 -13.43 -10.24 6.87
C SER A 305 -14.26 -11.52 6.88
N GLY A 306 -14.61 -12.04 5.71
CA GLY A 306 -15.19 -13.37 5.58
C GLY A 306 -14.10 -14.45 5.65
N VAL A 307 -14.47 -15.66 6.08
CA VAL A 307 -13.57 -16.82 5.97
C VAL A 307 -13.42 -17.20 4.50
N TYR A 308 -12.19 -17.39 4.04
CA TYR A 308 -11.94 -17.79 2.65
C TYR A 308 -12.62 -19.13 2.35
N ARG A 309 -13.40 -19.14 1.27
CA ARG A 309 -14.04 -20.35 0.71
C ARG A 309 -13.66 -20.44 -0.76
N LEU A 310 -13.09 -21.57 -1.15
CA LEU A 310 -12.81 -21.86 -2.55
C LEU A 310 -14.11 -22.28 -3.23
N SER A 311 -14.56 -21.52 -4.23
CA SER A 311 -15.70 -21.91 -5.05
C SER A 311 -15.39 -23.20 -5.82
N PRO A 312 -16.36 -24.10 -6.06
CA PRO A 312 -16.14 -25.32 -6.84
C PRO A 312 -15.64 -25.08 -8.27
N ASP A 313 -15.93 -23.92 -8.83
CA ASP A 313 -15.47 -23.49 -10.16
C ASP A 313 -15.11 -22.00 -10.12
N PRO A 314 -13.91 -21.68 -9.61
CA PRO A 314 -13.50 -20.30 -9.37
C PRO A 314 -13.28 -19.56 -10.69
N SER A 315 -13.77 -18.33 -10.79
CA SER A 315 -13.62 -17.50 -11.99
C SER A 315 -12.74 -16.27 -11.75
N VAL A 316 -12.91 -15.62 -10.61
CA VAL A 316 -12.12 -14.46 -10.21
C VAL A 316 -11.69 -14.59 -8.76
N LEU A 317 -10.41 -14.36 -8.49
CA LEU A 317 -9.87 -14.16 -7.15
C LEU A 317 -9.64 -12.67 -6.91
N LEU A 318 -10.19 -12.13 -5.82
CA LEU A 318 -9.79 -10.84 -5.28
C LEU A 318 -8.92 -11.06 -4.04
N VAL A 319 -7.66 -10.61 -4.10
CA VAL A 319 -6.73 -10.62 -2.98
C VAL A 319 -6.72 -9.25 -2.33
N VAL A 320 -7.08 -9.21 -1.05
CA VAL A 320 -7.13 -7.99 -0.22
C VAL A 320 -6.18 -8.12 0.97
N ASN A 321 -6.01 -7.02 1.70
CA ASN A 321 -5.21 -6.95 2.93
C ASN A 321 -5.92 -6.03 3.95
N PRO A 322 -5.47 -5.99 5.22
CA PRO A 322 -6.11 -5.19 6.27
C PRO A 322 -6.26 -3.69 5.97
N SER A 323 -5.37 -3.15 5.13
CA SER A 323 -5.40 -1.74 4.72
C SER A 323 -6.20 -1.51 3.43
N THR A 324 -6.75 -2.55 2.79
CA THR A 324 -7.63 -2.42 1.62
C THR A 324 -8.93 -1.72 2.05
N PRO A 325 -9.32 -0.59 1.43
CA PRO A 325 -10.53 0.11 1.82
C PRO A 325 -11.79 -0.73 1.62
N ASN A 326 -12.63 -0.82 2.64
CA ASN A 326 -13.86 -1.60 2.61
C ASN A 326 -14.78 -1.22 1.44
N HIS A 327 -14.90 0.08 1.11
CA HIS A 327 -15.70 0.52 -0.04
C HIS A 327 -15.18 -0.02 -1.37
N ALA A 328 -13.86 -0.18 -1.54
CA ALA A 328 -13.28 -0.73 -2.76
C ALA A 328 -13.61 -2.22 -2.91
N ILE A 329 -13.60 -2.98 -1.81
CA ILE A 329 -14.01 -4.39 -1.79
C ILE A 329 -15.48 -4.50 -2.20
N HIS A 330 -16.37 -3.71 -1.59
CA HIS A 330 -17.80 -3.70 -1.91
C HIS A 330 -18.09 -3.28 -3.36
N GLN A 331 -17.34 -2.32 -3.91
CA GLN A 331 -17.43 -1.93 -5.31
C GLN A 331 -17.05 -3.06 -6.28
N ILE A 332 -16.00 -3.82 -5.96
CA ILE A 332 -15.57 -4.97 -6.76
C ILE A 332 -16.58 -6.13 -6.63
N ILE A 333 -17.13 -6.35 -5.43
CA ILE A 333 -18.22 -7.30 -5.19
C ILE A 333 -19.43 -6.93 -6.05
N GLU A 334 -19.87 -5.67 -6.03
CA GLU A 334 -20.99 -5.18 -6.83
C GLU A 334 -20.74 -5.37 -8.33
N LEU A 335 -19.56 -4.99 -8.82
CA LEU A 335 -19.19 -5.21 -10.22
C LEU A 335 -19.23 -6.70 -10.58
N LEU A 336 -18.54 -7.56 -9.82
CA LEU A 336 -18.33 -8.95 -10.22
C LEU A 336 -19.56 -9.82 -9.94
N ARG A 337 -20.18 -9.74 -8.76
CA ARG A 337 -21.31 -10.61 -8.39
C ARG A 337 -22.67 -10.10 -8.91
N ASN A 338 -22.86 -8.78 -9.06
CA ASN A 338 -24.16 -8.21 -9.40
C ASN A 338 -24.25 -7.71 -10.85
N ARG A 339 -23.23 -6.98 -11.34
CA ARG A 339 -23.26 -6.42 -12.71
C ARG A 339 -22.74 -7.39 -13.77
N LEU A 340 -21.60 -8.03 -13.52
CA LEU A 340 -21.03 -9.05 -14.41
C LEU A 340 -21.59 -10.44 -14.15
N ARG A 341 -22.10 -10.72 -12.95
CA ARG A 341 -22.58 -12.06 -12.54
C ARG A 341 -21.50 -13.14 -12.66
N THR A 342 -20.27 -12.85 -12.27
CA THR A 342 -19.16 -13.79 -12.20
C THR A 342 -18.93 -14.34 -10.80
N LYS A 343 -18.42 -15.57 -10.70
CA LYS A 343 -18.02 -16.18 -9.43
C LYS A 343 -16.77 -15.50 -8.87
N LEU A 344 -16.92 -14.84 -7.73
CA LEU A 344 -15.87 -14.12 -7.02
C LEU A 344 -15.54 -14.79 -5.68
N ASP A 345 -14.29 -15.20 -5.53
CA ASP A 345 -13.68 -15.57 -4.26
C ASP A 345 -12.82 -14.42 -3.74
N ILE A 346 -12.83 -14.19 -2.42
CA ILE A 346 -12.08 -13.11 -1.79
C ILE A 346 -11.12 -13.71 -0.77
N PHE A 347 -9.84 -13.43 -0.91
CA PHE A 347 -8.77 -13.92 -0.06
C PHE A 347 -8.07 -12.75 0.64
N ASN A 348 -8.10 -12.73 1.98
CA ASN A 348 -7.51 -11.66 2.76
C ASN A 348 -6.17 -12.09 3.35
N LEU A 349 -5.09 -11.42 2.94
CA LEU A 349 -3.73 -11.67 3.43
C LEU A 349 -3.60 -11.40 4.94
N GLY A 350 -4.48 -10.59 5.52
CA GLY A 350 -4.53 -10.35 6.97
C GLY A 350 -4.92 -11.57 7.80
N LEU A 351 -5.65 -12.53 7.22
CA LEU A 351 -6.12 -13.73 7.93
C LEU A 351 -5.13 -14.90 7.85
N THR A 352 -4.31 -14.95 6.80
CA THR A 352 -3.42 -16.09 6.53
C THR A 352 -1.94 -15.73 6.60
N GLY A 353 -1.62 -14.43 6.51
CA GLY A 353 -0.28 -13.89 6.38
C GLY A 353 0.49 -14.30 5.13
N SER A 354 -0.06 -15.15 4.27
CA SER A 354 0.62 -15.65 3.09
C SER A 354 -0.38 -15.99 2.00
N TYR A 355 0.11 -16.33 0.81
CA TYR A 355 -0.71 -16.86 -0.26
C TYR A 355 -1.08 -18.35 -0.07
N GLU A 356 -0.86 -18.95 1.10
CA GLU A 356 -1.31 -20.31 1.38
C GLU A 356 -2.82 -20.34 1.65
N SER A 357 -3.53 -21.16 0.88
CA SER A 357 -4.96 -21.38 1.05
C SER A 357 -5.23 -22.20 2.32
N PRO A 358 -6.11 -21.74 3.22
CA PRO A 358 -6.46 -22.52 4.41
C PRO A 358 -7.20 -23.82 4.05
N VAL A 359 -7.81 -23.89 2.86
CA VAL A 359 -8.58 -25.04 2.36
C VAL A 359 -7.67 -26.10 1.72
N THR A 360 -6.75 -25.69 0.84
CA THR A 360 -5.93 -26.63 0.05
C THR A 360 -4.53 -26.83 0.60
N LYS A 361 -4.08 -25.99 1.55
CA LYS A 361 -2.71 -25.95 2.09
C LYS A 361 -1.63 -25.79 1.00
N ARG A 362 -2.01 -25.18 -0.13
CA ARG A 362 -1.14 -24.84 -1.27
C ARG A 362 -1.29 -23.36 -1.60
N ASN A 363 -0.48 -22.85 -2.52
CA ASN A 363 -0.66 -21.48 -2.99
C ASN A 363 -2.07 -21.32 -3.56
N VAL A 364 -2.84 -20.38 -3.01
CA VAL A 364 -4.22 -20.08 -3.39
C VAL A 364 -4.36 -19.80 -4.88
N LEU A 365 -3.34 -19.21 -5.49
CA LEU A 365 -3.32 -18.86 -6.90
C LEU A 365 -3.34 -20.08 -7.83
N GLU A 366 -2.89 -21.26 -7.38
CA GLU A 366 -2.92 -22.50 -8.18
C GLU A 366 -4.33 -22.87 -8.64
N SER A 367 -5.35 -22.53 -7.83
CA SER A 367 -6.76 -22.80 -8.16
C SER A 367 -7.32 -21.88 -9.25
N TYR A 368 -6.54 -20.87 -9.68
CA TYR A 368 -6.96 -19.83 -10.62
C TYR A 368 -6.11 -19.85 -11.91
N LEU A 369 -5.58 -21.01 -12.30
CA LEU A 369 -4.93 -21.22 -13.59
C LEU A 369 -5.91 -20.93 -14.75
N GLY A 370 -5.53 -20.04 -15.68
CA GLY A 370 -6.39 -19.62 -16.78
C GLY A 370 -7.55 -18.68 -16.39
N ARG A 371 -7.55 -18.16 -15.14
CA ARG A 371 -8.61 -17.31 -14.57
C ARG A 371 -8.14 -15.87 -14.34
N THR A 372 -8.92 -15.07 -13.62
CA THR A 372 -8.55 -13.69 -13.27
C THR A 372 -8.13 -13.60 -11.81
N VAL A 373 -7.01 -12.93 -11.55
CA VAL A 373 -6.56 -12.58 -10.20
C VAL A 373 -6.43 -11.05 -10.12
N VAL A 374 -7.13 -10.45 -9.17
CA VAL A 374 -7.03 -9.04 -8.83
C VAL A 374 -6.38 -8.94 -7.46
N VAL A 375 -5.21 -8.31 -7.37
CA VAL A 375 -4.51 -8.04 -6.11
C VAL A 375 -4.65 -6.56 -5.81
N PHE A 376 -5.30 -6.24 -4.69
CA PHE A 376 -5.34 -4.86 -4.20
C PHE A 376 -3.97 -4.53 -3.59
N ALA A 377 -3.23 -3.67 -4.27
CA ALA A 377 -1.78 -3.57 -4.23
C ALA A 377 -1.26 -2.39 -3.39
N ASN A 378 -2.02 -2.02 -2.35
CA ASN A 378 -1.57 -1.06 -1.34
C ASN A 378 -0.64 -1.76 -0.32
N ALA A 379 0.29 -0.99 0.23
CA ALA A 379 1.06 -1.45 1.39
C ALA A 379 0.14 -1.55 2.63
N PHE A 380 0.51 -2.44 3.55
CA PHE A 380 -0.21 -2.65 4.80
C PHE A 380 0.76 -3.04 5.93
N THR A 381 0.39 -2.80 7.18
CA THR A 381 1.16 -3.24 8.34
C THR A 381 1.08 -4.75 8.44
N TYR A 382 2.22 -5.44 8.40
CA TYR A 382 2.22 -6.90 8.40
C TYR A 382 2.37 -7.44 9.82
N PHE A 383 1.25 -7.74 10.50
CA PHE A 383 1.19 -8.25 11.88
C PHE A 383 2.06 -7.43 12.85
N ASN A 384 1.77 -6.13 12.97
CA ASN A 384 2.48 -5.16 13.80
C ASN A 384 3.98 -4.97 13.46
N LYS A 385 4.44 -5.48 12.32
CA LYS A 385 5.78 -5.24 11.75
C LYS A 385 5.74 -4.08 10.75
N GLU A 386 6.85 -3.89 10.04
CA GLU A 386 7.00 -2.93 8.94
C GLU A 386 5.96 -3.11 7.83
N ALA A 387 5.68 -2.01 7.14
CA ALA A 387 4.81 -2.00 5.98
C ALA A 387 5.34 -2.96 4.89
N THR A 388 4.47 -3.85 4.41
CA THR A 388 4.79 -4.86 3.40
C THR A 388 3.87 -4.69 2.19
N ASN A 389 4.36 -5.00 0.99
CA ASN A 389 3.53 -5.01 -0.21
C ASN A 389 3.01 -6.42 -0.50
N PRO A 390 1.81 -6.57 -1.09
CA PRO A 390 1.28 -7.89 -1.44
C PRO A 390 2.21 -8.73 -2.33
N TRP A 391 2.94 -8.11 -3.26
CA TRP A 391 3.87 -8.83 -4.13
C TRP A 391 5.16 -9.30 -3.43
N ASP A 392 5.53 -8.73 -2.28
CA ASP A 392 6.65 -9.24 -1.47
C ASP A 392 6.35 -10.65 -0.91
N LEU A 393 5.06 -11.02 -0.85
CA LEU A 393 4.59 -12.33 -0.42
C LEU A 393 4.34 -13.30 -1.60
N LEU A 394 4.43 -12.82 -2.85
CA LEU A 394 4.19 -13.62 -4.06
C LEU A 394 5.45 -14.32 -4.57
N SER A 395 5.32 -15.58 -5.00
CA SER A 395 6.38 -16.23 -5.80
C SER A 395 6.36 -15.70 -7.23
N ALA A 396 7.42 -15.01 -7.62
CA ALA A 396 7.61 -14.61 -9.02
C ALA A 396 7.56 -15.81 -9.99
N TRP A 397 8.05 -16.98 -9.57
CA TRP A 397 8.03 -18.21 -10.37
C TRP A 397 6.60 -18.75 -10.55
N GLU A 398 5.86 -18.95 -9.46
CA GLU A 398 4.49 -19.48 -9.54
C GLU A 398 3.57 -18.52 -10.30
N THR A 399 3.74 -17.21 -10.09
CA THR A 399 3.02 -16.21 -10.88
C THR A 399 3.35 -16.29 -12.37
N ALA A 400 4.61 -16.54 -12.72
CA ALA A 400 5.00 -16.73 -14.12
C ALA A 400 4.29 -17.93 -14.76
N LEU A 401 4.20 -19.06 -14.04
CA LEU A 401 3.51 -20.26 -14.50
C LEU A 401 2.02 -20.00 -14.73
N LEU A 402 1.37 -19.25 -13.83
CA LEU A 402 -0.03 -18.86 -13.97
C LEU A 402 -0.25 -17.97 -15.20
N LEU A 403 0.59 -16.94 -15.38
CA LEU A 403 0.52 -16.05 -16.55
C LEU A 403 0.73 -16.83 -17.86
N LYS A 404 1.62 -17.83 -17.88
CA LYS A 404 1.80 -18.74 -19.02
C LYS A 404 0.55 -19.61 -19.27
N GLY A 405 -0.09 -20.07 -18.22
CA GLY A 405 -1.36 -20.81 -18.28
C GLY A 405 -2.59 -19.96 -18.62
N GLY A 406 -2.41 -18.69 -18.97
CA GLY A 406 -3.48 -17.79 -19.38
C GLY A 406 -4.18 -17.06 -18.24
N THR A 407 -3.69 -17.18 -17.00
CA THR A 407 -4.18 -16.35 -15.89
C THR A 407 -3.85 -14.89 -16.19
N SER A 408 -4.80 -14.00 -15.92
CA SER A 408 -4.59 -12.55 -15.99
C SER A 408 -4.44 -11.98 -14.59
N LEU A 409 -3.45 -11.11 -14.39
CA LEU A 409 -3.12 -10.54 -13.09
C LEU A 409 -3.24 -9.01 -13.12
N LEU A 410 -4.01 -8.45 -12.20
CA LEU A 410 -4.17 -7.01 -12.00
C LEU A 410 -3.69 -6.61 -10.61
N PHE A 411 -2.68 -5.75 -10.53
CA PHE A 411 -2.32 -5.02 -9.32
C PHE A 411 -3.08 -3.69 -9.29
N ALA A 412 -4.18 -3.66 -8.54
CA ALA A 412 -5.05 -2.49 -8.44
C ALA A 412 -4.54 -1.52 -7.35
N ASN A 413 -4.60 -0.21 -7.61
CA ASN A 413 -4.28 0.83 -6.62
C ASN A 413 -2.83 0.74 -6.06
N VAL A 414 -1.86 0.64 -6.96
CA VAL A 414 -0.43 0.69 -6.61
C VAL A 414 -0.06 2.13 -6.24
N ALA A 415 0.54 2.33 -5.07
CA ALA A 415 1.10 3.62 -4.70
C ALA A 415 2.31 3.96 -5.60
N GLU A 416 2.39 5.21 -6.08
CA GLU A 416 3.47 5.64 -6.99
C GLU A 416 4.87 5.39 -6.39
N ALA A 417 5.03 5.62 -5.08
CA ALA A 417 6.27 5.34 -4.35
C ALA A 417 6.71 3.87 -4.40
N ASN A 418 5.77 2.93 -4.58
CA ASN A 418 6.03 1.49 -4.56
C ASN A 418 6.11 0.87 -5.96
N LEU A 419 5.79 1.64 -7.02
CA LEU A 419 5.77 1.14 -8.39
C LEU A 419 7.12 0.56 -8.82
N GLN A 420 8.23 1.18 -8.44
CA GLN A 420 9.56 0.70 -8.81
C GLN A 420 9.86 -0.69 -8.21
N SER A 421 9.42 -0.93 -6.96
CA SER A 421 9.54 -2.24 -6.31
C SER A 421 8.74 -3.29 -7.06
N LEU A 422 7.47 -2.99 -7.40
CA LEU A 422 6.61 -3.88 -8.19
C LEU A 422 7.20 -4.16 -9.58
N GLN A 423 7.75 -3.16 -10.26
CA GLN A 423 8.41 -3.34 -11.55
C GLN A 423 9.65 -4.23 -11.43
N SER A 424 10.42 -4.11 -10.36
CA SER A 424 11.57 -4.99 -10.10
C SER A 424 11.10 -6.44 -9.93
N TRP A 425 10.10 -6.67 -9.08
CA TRP A 425 9.50 -7.99 -8.89
C TRP A 425 8.94 -8.57 -10.21
N ALA A 426 8.24 -7.76 -11.00
CA ALA A 426 7.64 -8.20 -12.26
C ALA A 426 8.66 -8.60 -13.34
N LYS A 427 9.88 -8.02 -13.33
CA LYS A 427 10.97 -8.47 -14.20
C LYS A 427 11.41 -9.89 -13.86
N HIS A 428 11.43 -10.25 -12.58
CA HIS A 428 11.70 -11.62 -12.14
C HIS A 428 10.57 -12.57 -12.53
N ALA A 429 9.31 -12.14 -12.41
CA ALA A 429 8.17 -12.94 -12.82
C ALA A 429 8.10 -13.14 -14.35
N THR A 430 8.52 -12.16 -15.14
CA THR A 430 8.52 -12.27 -16.62
C THR A 430 9.57 -13.28 -17.13
N PHE A 431 10.69 -13.40 -16.42
CA PHE A 431 11.79 -14.31 -16.73
C PHE A 431 12.10 -15.24 -15.55
N PRO A 432 11.27 -16.28 -15.35
CA PRO A 432 11.51 -17.29 -14.32
C PRO A 432 12.67 -18.18 -14.75
N VAL A 433 13.91 -17.87 -14.33
CA VAL A 433 15.11 -18.64 -14.74
C VAL A 433 15.43 -19.81 -13.79
N LEU A 434 14.84 -19.82 -12.59
CA LEU A 434 15.45 -20.51 -11.45
C LEU A 434 14.89 -21.87 -11.06
N GLY A 435 13.62 -22.17 -11.32
CA GLY A 435 13.14 -23.56 -11.22
C GLY A 435 13.95 -24.50 -12.12
N VAL A 436 14.65 -23.97 -13.12
CA VAL A 436 15.48 -24.68 -14.09
C VAL A 436 16.92 -24.93 -13.62
N ALA A 437 17.50 -24.00 -12.86
CA ALA A 437 18.87 -24.15 -12.35
C ALA A 437 18.96 -25.20 -11.22
N ASP A 438 17.91 -25.30 -10.40
CA ASP A 438 17.77 -26.37 -9.39
C ASP A 438 17.37 -27.71 -10.04
N THR A 439 16.63 -27.71 -11.16
CA THR A 439 16.31 -28.92 -11.94
C THR A 439 17.38 -29.30 -12.96
N ARG A 440 18.66 -29.07 -12.62
CA ARG A 440 19.84 -29.66 -13.30
C ARG A 440 19.71 -31.17 -13.61
N MET A 441 18.78 -31.86 -12.97
CA MET A 441 18.57 -33.31 -13.08
C MET A 441 17.43 -33.78 -14.00
N ASN A 442 16.48 -32.94 -14.42
CA ASN A 442 15.27 -33.41 -15.15
C ASN A 442 14.94 -32.64 -16.44
N ALA A 443 15.94 -32.07 -17.13
CA ALA A 443 15.76 -31.59 -18.50
C ALA A 443 15.62 -32.77 -19.48
N GLU A 444 14.65 -33.66 -19.26
CA GLU A 444 14.29 -34.67 -20.24
C GLU A 444 13.74 -33.94 -21.47
N GLN A 445 14.46 -34.09 -22.59
CA GLN A 445 13.87 -33.80 -23.89
C GLN A 445 12.59 -34.64 -23.99
N PRO A 446 11.44 -34.05 -24.36
CA PRO A 446 10.21 -34.82 -24.53
C PRO A 446 10.48 -35.99 -25.48
N ALA A 447 10.14 -37.21 -25.05
CA ALA A 447 10.42 -38.44 -25.79
C ALA A 447 9.97 -38.31 -27.25
N GLY A 448 10.91 -38.40 -28.19
CA GLY A 448 10.65 -38.27 -29.63
C GLY A 448 11.05 -36.94 -30.28
N SER A 449 11.49 -35.91 -29.53
CA SER A 449 12.10 -34.73 -30.13
C SER A 449 13.56 -35.04 -30.52
N GLY A 450 13.89 -35.01 -31.81
CA GLY A 450 15.27 -35.19 -32.28
C GLY A 450 16.26 -34.19 -31.64
N PRO A 451 17.58 -34.42 -31.78
CA PRO A 451 18.59 -33.59 -31.15
C PRO A 451 18.45 -32.12 -31.57
N VAL A 452 18.23 -31.23 -30.59
CA VAL A 452 18.21 -29.79 -30.81
C VAL A 452 19.65 -29.32 -31.01
N LEU A 453 20.01 -28.94 -32.23
CA LEU A 453 21.39 -28.57 -32.58
C LEU A 453 21.69 -27.07 -32.45
N ASN A 454 20.66 -26.21 -32.49
CA ASN A 454 20.81 -24.75 -32.43
C ASN A 454 19.48 -24.04 -32.12
N ALA A 455 19.52 -22.72 -31.95
CA ALA A 455 18.35 -21.89 -31.69
C ALA A 455 17.26 -21.93 -32.78
N LYS A 456 17.59 -22.20 -34.05
CA LYS A 456 16.58 -22.37 -35.10
C LYS A 456 15.82 -23.69 -34.93
N ALA A 457 16.51 -24.76 -34.56
CA ALA A 457 15.89 -26.05 -34.24
C ALA A 457 14.95 -25.91 -33.02
N VAL A 458 15.33 -25.11 -32.01
CA VAL A 458 14.44 -24.75 -30.90
C VAL A 458 13.16 -24.09 -31.43
N ALA A 459 13.30 -23.05 -32.27
CA ALA A 459 12.15 -22.35 -32.84
C ALA A 459 11.25 -23.27 -33.67
N GLN A 460 11.82 -24.14 -34.50
CA GLN A 460 11.07 -25.11 -35.31
C GLN A 460 10.29 -26.11 -34.45
N THR A 461 10.93 -26.66 -33.41
CA THR A 461 10.29 -27.59 -32.47
C THR A 461 9.11 -26.91 -31.75
N LEU A 462 9.31 -25.67 -31.32
CA LEU A 462 8.28 -24.87 -30.66
C LEU A 462 7.13 -24.46 -31.58
N ARG A 463 7.40 -24.31 -32.89
CA ARG A 463 6.35 -24.08 -33.90
C ARG A 463 5.55 -25.34 -34.17
N ALA A 464 6.21 -26.49 -34.30
CA ALA A 464 5.57 -27.78 -34.54
C ALA A 464 4.64 -28.21 -33.38
N ALA A 465 4.98 -27.83 -32.14
CA ALA A 465 4.16 -28.11 -30.97
C ALA A 465 2.81 -27.32 -30.95
N GLY A 466 2.65 -26.30 -31.80
CA GLY A 466 1.43 -25.50 -31.85
C GLY A 466 1.24 -24.54 -30.65
N PRO A 467 0.19 -23.70 -30.71
CA PRO A 467 -0.12 -22.72 -29.65
C PRO A 467 -0.63 -23.38 -28.35
N ASP A 468 -1.28 -24.55 -28.42
CA ASP A 468 -1.85 -25.22 -27.23
C ASP A 468 -0.79 -25.74 -26.27
N VAL A 469 0.38 -26.18 -26.76
CA VAL A 469 1.51 -26.60 -25.92
C VAL A 469 2.19 -25.39 -25.26
N ALA A 470 2.09 -24.20 -25.84
CA ALA A 470 2.63 -22.97 -25.26
C ALA A 470 1.79 -22.43 -24.08
N ALA A 471 0.53 -22.87 -23.95
CA ALA A 471 -0.36 -22.55 -22.84
C ALA A 471 -0.21 -23.51 -21.64
N THR A 472 0.76 -24.42 -21.67
CA THR A 472 1.04 -25.30 -20.53
C THR A 472 1.64 -24.50 -19.37
N SER A 473 1.26 -24.84 -18.14
CA SER A 473 1.81 -24.27 -16.89
C SER A 473 3.26 -24.70 -16.62
N ALA A 474 3.96 -25.28 -17.60
CA ALA A 474 5.35 -25.72 -17.49
C ALA A 474 6.30 -24.74 -18.18
N VAL A 475 7.48 -24.51 -17.59
CA VAL A 475 8.56 -23.80 -18.26
C VAL A 475 9.23 -24.75 -19.25
N GLY A 476 9.08 -24.46 -20.55
CA GLY A 476 9.83 -25.18 -21.58
C GLY A 476 11.31 -24.85 -21.48
N VAL A 477 12.11 -25.86 -21.12
CA VAL A 477 13.58 -25.79 -21.10
C VAL A 477 14.13 -26.54 -22.29
N ARG A 478 15.08 -25.95 -23.00
CA ARG A 478 15.79 -26.56 -24.12
C ARG A 478 17.29 -26.32 -23.98
N ARG A 479 18.07 -27.34 -24.25
CA ARG A 479 19.54 -27.33 -24.15
C ARG A 479 20.12 -27.76 -25.49
N TYR A 480 21.15 -27.08 -25.97
CA TYR A 480 21.93 -27.55 -27.12
C TYR A 480 23.44 -27.31 -26.92
N PRO A 481 24.28 -28.28 -27.31
CA PRO A 481 25.72 -28.22 -27.07
C PRO A 481 26.42 -27.24 -28.02
N ILE A 482 27.52 -26.66 -27.54
CA ILE A 482 28.47 -25.84 -28.28
C ILE A 482 29.87 -26.44 -28.07
N THR A 483 30.46 -26.92 -29.16
CA THR A 483 31.85 -27.36 -29.21
C THR A 483 32.70 -26.27 -29.84
N VAL A 484 33.67 -25.72 -29.10
CA VAL A 484 34.64 -24.77 -29.66
C VAL A 484 35.88 -25.55 -30.07
N SER A 485 36.16 -25.57 -31.38
CA SER A 485 37.41 -26.13 -31.88
C SER A 485 38.59 -25.24 -31.47
N SER A 486 39.74 -25.87 -31.17
CA SER A 486 40.99 -25.21 -30.77
C SER A 486 41.59 -24.26 -31.82
N LEU A 487 40.95 -24.12 -32.99
CA LEU A 487 41.42 -23.33 -34.14
C LEU A 487 40.80 -21.91 -34.22
N ASN A 488 39.89 -21.54 -33.31
CA ASN A 488 39.31 -20.18 -33.28
C ASN A 488 40.14 -19.23 -32.40
N CYS A 489 40.97 -18.41 -33.05
CA CYS A 489 42.06 -17.64 -32.43
C CYS A 489 41.66 -16.41 -31.58
N PHE A 490 40.38 -16.18 -31.25
CA PHE A 490 39.95 -14.88 -30.69
C PHE A 490 38.98 -14.91 -29.48
N GLY A 491 38.84 -16.03 -28.76
CA GLY A 491 38.14 -16.02 -27.46
C GLY A 491 37.98 -17.40 -26.81
N GLY A 492 37.99 -17.45 -25.48
CA GLY A 492 37.74 -18.69 -24.72
C GLY A 492 36.29 -19.19 -24.83
N ILE A 493 36.04 -20.45 -24.40
CA ILE A 493 34.73 -21.12 -24.42
C ILE A 493 33.60 -20.27 -23.86
N GLN A 494 33.85 -19.53 -22.78
CA GLN A 494 32.86 -18.63 -22.17
C GLN A 494 32.40 -17.52 -23.12
N SER A 495 33.32 -16.93 -23.89
CA SER A 495 33.00 -15.90 -24.88
C SER A 495 32.14 -16.47 -26.01
N ALA A 496 32.49 -17.67 -26.48
CA ALA A 496 31.72 -18.38 -27.50
C ALA A 496 30.31 -18.76 -27.03
N LEU A 497 30.16 -19.20 -25.78
CA LEU A 497 28.87 -19.51 -25.16
C LEU A 497 28.02 -18.25 -24.98
N ASN A 498 28.59 -17.15 -24.46
CA ASN A 498 27.92 -15.86 -24.33
C ASN A 498 27.45 -15.33 -25.71
N GLY A 499 28.31 -15.46 -26.72
CA GLY A 499 27.99 -15.12 -28.11
C GLY A 499 26.85 -15.97 -28.66
N SER A 500 26.89 -17.28 -28.40
CA SER A 500 25.83 -18.22 -28.80
C SER A 500 24.50 -17.95 -28.09
N ALA A 501 24.50 -17.65 -26.79
CA ALA A 501 23.30 -17.28 -26.03
C ALA A 501 22.69 -15.97 -26.56
N THR A 502 23.53 -14.98 -26.86
CA THR A 502 23.10 -13.72 -27.50
C THR A 502 22.50 -13.96 -28.88
N ALA A 503 23.12 -14.82 -29.68
CA ALA A 503 22.61 -15.22 -30.99
C ALA A 503 21.28 -15.98 -30.87
N ALA A 504 21.12 -16.83 -29.84
CA ALA A 504 19.90 -17.57 -29.56
C ALA A 504 18.74 -16.61 -29.24
N ALA A 505 18.91 -15.71 -28.27
CA ALA A 505 17.91 -14.73 -27.88
C ALA A 505 17.48 -13.85 -29.08
N LYS A 506 18.43 -13.40 -29.89
CA LYS A 506 18.15 -12.63 -31.13
C LYS A 506 17.40 -13.45 -32.18
N THR A 507 17.74 -14.72 -32.34
CA THR A 507 17.10 -15.62 -33.31
C THR A 507 15.67 -15.91 -32.88
N LEU A 508 15.46 -16.31 -31.62
CA LEU A 508 14.14 -16.61 -31.07
C LEU A 508 13.22 -15.39 -31.08
N THR A 509 13.73 -14.19 -30.77
CA THR A 509 12.94 -12.95 -30.89
C THR A 509 12.45 -12.70 -32.32
N LYS A 510 13.22 -13.10 -33.34
CA LYS A 510 12.81 -12.94 -34.74
C LYS A 510 11.81 -14.02 -35.17
N GLU A 511 12.08 -15.27 -34.81
CA GLU A 511 11.28 -16.44 -35.20
C GLU A 511 9.94 -16.54 -34.46
N MET A 512 9.89 -16.08 -33.21
CA MET A 512 8.75 -16.22 -32.28
C MET A 512 8.51 -14.89 -31.53
N PRO A 513 8.10 -13.82 -32.23
CA PRO A 513 8.08 -12.44 -31.70
C PRO A 513 7.10 -12.20 -30.55
N LEU A 514 6.14 -13.10 -30.31
CA LEU A 514 5.17 -12.99 -29.22
C LEU A 514 5.53 -13.85 -28.01
N ARG A 515 6.55 -14.70 -28.12
CA ARG A 515 7.11 -15.47 -27.00
C ARG A 515 8.35 -14.77 -26.48
N ARG A 516 8.65 -15.01 -25.20
CA ARG A 516 9.86 -14.50 -24.55
C ARG A 516 10.75 -15.66 -24.18
N PHE A 517 12.05 -15.48 -24.34
CA PHE A 517 13.04 -16.47 -23.95
C PHE A 517 14.18 -15.82 -23.18
N VAL A 518 14.76 -16.58 -22.25
CA VAL A 518 16.07 -16.31 -21.67
C VAL A 518 17.03 -17.35 -22.22
N ALA A 519 18.15 -16.89 -22.77
CA ALA A 519 19.25 -17.76 -23.15
C ALA A 519 20.46 -17.49 -22.25
N PHE A 520 21.09 -18.52 -21.71
CA PHE A 520 22.30 -18.36 -20.90
C PHE A 520 23.30 -19.49 -21.17
N PRO A 521 24.59 -19.21 -20.99
CA PRO A 521 25.65 -20.21 -21.13
C PRO A 521 25.60 -21.19 -19.95
N GLU A 522 25.97 -22.43 -20.21
CA GLU A 522 26.23 -23.45 -19.20
C GLU A 522 27.58 -24.09 -19.52
N LEU A 523 28.50 -24.06 -18.57
CA LEU A 523 29.79 -24.74 -18.67
C LEU A 523 29.62 -26.17 -18.18
N GLU A 524 30.19 -27.14 -18.89
CA GLU A 524 30.32 -28.51 -18.40
C GLU A 524 31.63 -28.60 -17.61
N ASP A 525 31.53 -28.89 -16.30
CA ASP A 525 32.68 -29.08 -15.41
C ASP A 525 33.33 -30.46 -15.66
N GLU A 526 34.01 -30.64 -16.80
CA GLU A 526 35.02 -31.70 -16.93
C GLU A 526 36.42 -31.07 -17.03
N ALA A 527 37.01 -30.83 -15.87
CA ALA A 527 38.41 -30.49 -15.73
C ALA A 527 39.27 -31.64 -16.29
N GLY A 528 39.87 -31.44 -17.47
CA GLY A 528 41.04 -32.23 -17.91
C GLY A 528 41.01 -32.84 -19.32
N LYS A 529 39.94 -32.75 -20.10
CA LYS A 529 39.95 -33.22 -21.50
C LYS A 529 40.19 -32.07 -22.48
N THR A 530 41.09 -32.29 -23.43
CA THR A 530 41.40 -31.36 -24.54
C THR A 530 40.16 -31.17 -25.42
N GLY A 531 39.41 -30.10 -25.15
CA GLY A 531 38.19 -29.70 -25.85
C GLY A 531 37.12 -29.26 -24.86
N SER A 532 37.09 -27.97 -24.51
CA SER A 532 36.06 -27.44 -23.62
C SER A 532 34.69 -27.48 -24.31
N THR A 533 33.80 -28.34 -23.84
CA THR A 533 32.39 -28.38 -24.23
C THR A 533 31.56 -27.51 -23.29
N GLY A 534 30.47 -26.96 -23.81
CA GLY A 534 29.46 -26.28 -23.00
C GLY A 534 28.13 -26.31 -23.73
N ALA A 535 27.09 -25.74 -23.13
CA ALA A 535 25.77 -25.69 -23.72
C ALA A 535 25.17 -24.29 -23.63
N VAL A 536 24.20 -24.02 -24.49
CA VAL A 536 23.28 -22.89 -24.30
C VAL A 536 21.95 -23.46 -23.83
N VAL A 537 21.50 -22.97 -22.68
CA VAL A 537 20.18 -23.26 -22.14
C VAL A 537 19.23 -22.14 -22.54
N VAL A 538 18.06 -22.52 -23.04
CA VAL A 538 16.97 -21.63 -23.42
C VAL A 538 15.77 -21.97 -22.57
N CYS A 539 15.34 -21.00 -21.76
CA CYS A 539 14.13 -21.08 -20.95
C CYS A 539 13.06 -20.17 -21.53
N GLU A 540 11.84 -20.67 -21.62
CA GLU A 540 10.69 -19.84 -21.99
C GLU A 540 10.22 -18.97 -20.82
N GLY A 541 10.07 -17.67 -21.06
CA GLY A 541 9.47 -16.72 -20.12
C GLY A 541 7.96 -16.52 -20.35
N VAL A 542 7.40 -15.53 -19.67
CA VAL A 542 5.98 -15.14 -19.83
C VAL A 542 5.76 -14.56 -21.24
N PRO A 543 4.76 -15.02 -22.01
CA PRO A 543 4.52 -14.52 -23.36
C PRO A 543 4.15 -13.04 -23.36
N ARG A 544 4.36 -12.35 -24.50
CA ARG A 544 4.04 -10.92 -24.65
C ARG A 544 2.54 -10.63 -24.64
N THR A 545 1.73 -11.66 -24.86
CA THR A 545 0.27 -11.60 -24.85
C THR A 545 -0.32 -11.88 -23.46
N ALA A 546 0.50 -12.29 -22.48
CA ALA A 546 0.05 -12.42 -21.10
C ALA A 546 -0.35 -11.05 -20.54
N LYS A 547 -1.30 -11.03 -19.63
CA LYS A 547 -1.83 -9.80 -19.03
C LYS A 547 -1.39 -9.70 -17.58
N MET A 548 -0.44 -8.79 -17.33
CA MET A 548 0.01 -8.42 -15.99
C MET A 548 0.02 -6.89 -15.90
N LEU A 549 -1.03 -6.32 -15.31
CA LEU A 549 -1.27 -4.88 -15.29
C LEU A 549 -1.11 -4.32 -13.87
N ALA A 550 -0.64 -3.09 -13.76
CA ALA A 550 -0.66 -2.31 -12.54
C ALA A 550 -1.35 -0.96 -12.78
N THR A 551 -2.38 -0.65 -12.00
CA THR A 551 -3.03 0.67 -12.04
C THR A 551 -2.49 1.53 -10.91
N LEU A 552 -2.15 2.78 -11.24
CA LEU A 552 -1.91 3.84 -10.26
C LEU A 552 -3.21 4.64 -10.13
N GLY A 553 -3.52 5.06 -8.92
CA GLY A 553 -4.64 5.97 -8.68
C GLY A 553 -5.55 5.53 -7.56
N TYR A 554 -6.38 6.47 -7.11
CA TYR A 554 -7.25 6.33 -5.95
C TYR A 554 -8.53 5.58 -6.30
N PHE A 555 -8.79 4.47 -5.60
CA PHE A 555 -10.08 3.78 -5.62
C PHE A 555 -11.11 4.60 -4.81
N GLY A 556 -11.80 5.51 -5.50
CA GLY A 556 -12.66 6.49 -4.86
C GLY A 556 -13.93 5.90 -4.25
N PRO A 557 -14.47 6.47 -3.16
CA PRO A 557 -15.75 6.05 -2.60
C PRO A 557 -16.86 6.33 -3.61
N SER A 558 -17.82 5.41 -3.70
CA SER A 558 -19.02 5.61 -4.51
C SER A 558 -19.99 6.59 -3.83
N PRO A 559 -20.97 7.15 -4.55
CA PRO A 559 -22.13 7.78 -3.93
C PRO A 559 -22.74 6.86 -2.85
N PRO A 560 -23.18 7.40 -1.70
CA PRO A 560 -23.69 6.60 -0.59
C PRO A 560 -24.73 5.56 -1.03
N GLY A 561 -24.54 4.31 -0.60
CA GLY A 561 -25.47 3.20 -0.87
C GLY A 561 -25.41 2.60 -2.29
N THR A 562 -24.60 3.12 -3.20
CA THR A 562 -24.55 2.61 -4.59
C THR A 562 -23.50 1.52 -4.83
N ASN A 563 -22.39 1.55 -4.08
CA ASN A 563 -21.21 0.70 -4.31
C ASN A 563 -20.76 0.68 -5.78
N MET A 564 -21.00 1.77 -6.53
CA MET A 564 -20.63 1.85 -7.93
C MET A 564 -19.13 2.07 -8.07
N ILE A 565 -18.47 1.15 -8.78
CA ILE A 565 -17.08 1.29 -9.19
C ILE A 565 -16.92 2.35 -10.28
N ALA A 566 -15.81 3.09 -10.26
CA ALA A 566 -15.49 4.04 -11.32
C ALA A 566 -15.27 3.33 -12.66
N ASP A 567 -15.63 3.98 -13.77
CA ASP A 567 -15.46 3.42 -15.13
C ASP A 567 -13.99 3.04 -15.41
N TYR A 568 -13.05 3.77 -14.82
CA TYR A 568 -11.61 3.49 -14.90
C TYR A 568 -11.25 2.11 -14.32
N ASP A 569 -11.59 1.85 -13.07
CA ASP A 569 -11.27 0.60 -12.39
C ASP A 569 -12.10 -0.57 -12.94
N MET A 570 -13.37 -0.30 -13.29
CA MET A 570 -14.23 -1.25 -13.97
C MET A 570 -13.58 -1.76 -15.26
N TYR A 571 -13.05 -0.86 -16.09
CA TYR A 571 -12.39 -1.24 -17.33
C TYR A 571 -11.22 -2.20 -17.09
N PHE A 572 -10.36 -1.92 -16.11
CA PHE A 572 -9.18 -2.76 -15.88
C PHE A 572 -9.53 -4.13 -15.34
N ILE A 573 -10.51 -4.24 -14.43
CA ILE A 573 -11.02 -5.52 -13.95
C ILE A 573 -11.63 -6.31 -15.12
N VAL A 574 -12.51 -5.69 -15.91
CA VAL A 574 -13.11 -6.33 -17.10
C VAL A 574 -12.03 -6.76 -18.08
N SER A 575 -11.02 -5.92 -18.34
CA SER A 575 -9.94 -6.24 -19.27
C SER A 575 -9.10 -7.45 -18.84
N CYS A 576 -9.08 -7.77 -17.54
CA CYS A 576 -8.37 -8.91 -16.99
C CYS A 576 -9.23 -10.19 -16.94
N LEU A 577 -10.47 -10.17 -17.42
CA LEU A 577 -11.18 -11.41 -17.72
C LEU A 577 -10.41 -12.20 -18.81
N PRO A 578 -10.38 -13.54 -18.77
CA PRO A 578 -9.63 -14.32 -19.74
C PRO A 578 -10.07 -13.97 -21.16
N PHE A 579 -9.10 -13.83 -22.08
CA PHE A 579 -9.37 -13.33 -23.43
C PHE A 579 -10.42 -14.18 -24.16
N ALA A 580 -10.34 -15.51 -24.04
CA ALA A 580 -11.30 -16.43 -24.64
C ALA A 580 -12.75 -16.17 -24.18
N VAL A 581 -12.92 -15.88 -22.89
CA VAL A 581 -14.23 -15.58 -22.28
C VAL A 581 -14.76 -14.27 -22.82
N ARG A 582 -13.96 -13.20 -22.78
CA ARG A 582 -14.34 -11.89 -23.36
C ARG A 582 -14.67 -11.99 -24.84
N ALA A 583 -13.87 -12.70 -25.63
CA ALA A 583 -14.09 -12.86 -27.06
C ALA A 583 -15.41 -13.59 -27.34
N ARG A 584 -15.72 -14.65 -26.58
CA ARG A 584 -17.01 -15.35 -26.68
C ARG A 584 -18.18 -14.46 -26.27
N MET A 585 -18.06 -13.73 -25.15
CA MET A 585 -19.05 -12.74 -24.72
C MET A 585 -19.33 -11.69 -25.80
N PHE A 586 -18.27 -11.14 -26.40
CA PHE A 586 -18.36 -10.15 -27.48
C PHE A 586 -19.12 -10.71 -28.68
N TRP A 587 -18.76 -11.92 -29.15
CA TRP A 587 -19.42 -12.54 -30.30
C TRP A 587 -20.86 -12.97 -30.01
N ASN A 588 -21.17 -13.36 -28.77
CA ASN A 588 -22.53 -13.63 -28.34
C ASN A 588 -23.40 -12.37 -28.37
N VAL A 589 -22.84 -11.22 -27.94
CA VAL A 589 -23.53 -9.92 -27.98
C VAL A 589 -23.79 -9.50 -29.43
N VAL A 590 -22.77 -9.57 -30.29
CA VAL A 590 -22.92 -9.24 -31.71
C VAL A 590 -23.96 -10.17 -32.36
N GLY A 591 -23.88 -11.49 -32.18
CA GLY A 591 -24.73 -12.46 -32.89
C GLY A 591 -26.17 -12.63 -32.37
N ARG A 592 -26.54 -12.11 -31.19
CA ARG A 592 -27.84 -12.46 -30.55
C ARG A 592 -28.62 -11.30 -29.94
N VAL A 593 -28.06 -10.09 -29.87
CA VAL A 593 -28.76 -8.93 -29.25
C VAL A 593 -29.86 -8.33 -30.15
N ALA A 594 -29.95 -8.74 -31.42
CA ALA A 594 -31.04 -8.35 -32.32
C ALA A 594 -32.44 -8.86 -31.89
N ILE A 595 -32.55 -9.74 -30.89
CA ILE A 595 -33.78 -10.49 -30.58
C ILE A 595 -34.59 -9.89 -29.40
N GLN A 596 -34.11 -8.87 -28.68
CA GLN A 596 -34.79 -8.41 -27.43
C GLN A 596 -35.21 -6.93 -27.43
N LYS A 597 -35.87 -6.46 -28.50
CA LYS A 597 -36.49 -5.12 -28.52
C LYS A 597 -37.89 -5.08 -27.87
N ASP A 598 -38.51 -6.24 -27.64
CA ASP A 598 -39.91 -6.31 -27.19
C ASP A 598 -40.12 -6.15 -25.67
N ALA A 599 -39.06 -5.89 -24.89
CA ALA A 599 -39.14 -5.77 -23.42
C ALA A 599 -38.61 -4.43 -22.88
N GLY A 600 -39.01 -3.31 -23.48
CA GLY A 600 -39.36 -2.07 -22.78
C GLY A 600 -38.35 -1.22 -21.99
N THR A 601 -37.29 -1.73 -21.34
CA THR A 601 -36.56 -0.90 -20.33
C THR A 601 -35.06 -1.18 -20.09
N GLY A 602 -34.40 -2.12 -20.78
CA GLY A 602 -32.98 -2.43 -20.51
C GLY A 602 -32.02 -1.99 -21.63
N THR A 603 -30.97 -1.21 -21.30
CA THR A 603 -29.85 -0.87 -22.22
C THR A 603 -28.74 -1.94 -22.26
N GLY A 604 -28.95 -3.14 -21.72
CA GLY A 604 -27.94 -4.19 -21.54
C GLY A 604 -28.14 -5.44 -22.41
N ALA A 605 -27.31 -6.47 -22.18
CA ALA A 605 -27.49 -7.80 -22.76
C ALA A 605 -27.88 -8.81 -21.67
N ALA A 606 -28.83 -9.70 -21.96
CA ALA A 606 -29.24 -10.74 -21.01
C ALA A 606 -28.05 -11.65 -20.67
N SER A 607 -27.81 -11.94 -19.39
CA SER A 607 -26.67 -12.72 -18.91
C SER A 607 -26.59 -14.09 -19.58
N ARG A 608 -27.72 -14.78 -19.74
CA ARG A 608 -27.81 -16.07 -20.44
C ARG A 608 -27.30 -16.02 -21.90
N VAL A 609 -27.50 -14.89 -22.58
CA VAL A 609 -27.04 -14.71 -23.96
C VAL A 609 -25.55 -14.42 -23.95
N LEU A 610 -25.11 -13.50 -23.09
CA LEU A 610 -23.71 -13.09 -22.95
C LEU A 610 -22.79 -14.29 -22.64
N TYR A 611 -23.19 -15.14 -21.70
CA TYR A 611 -22.39 -16.26 -21.19
C TYR A 611 -22.57 -17.58 -21.96
N ALA A 612 -23.29 -17.61 -23.08
CA ALA A 612 -23.48 -18.83 -23.85
C ALA A 612 -22.14 -19.47 -24.28
N GLY A 613 -21.94 -20.74 -23.93
CA GLY A 613 -20.70 -21.51 -24.14
C GLY A 613 -19.57 -21.20 -23.15
N VAL A 614 -19.80 -20.38 -22.13
CA VAL A 614 -18.90 -20.07 -20.99
C VAL A 614 -19.71 -19.95 -19.70
N GLU A 615 -20.73 -20.81 -19.55
CA GLU A 615 -21.69 -20.78 -18.43
C GLU A 615 -21.01 -21.03 -17.08
N ASN A 616 -19.82 -21.65 -17.09
CA ASN A 616 -19.01 -21.87 -15.90
C ASN A 616 -18.56 -20.54 -15.24
N PHE A 617 -18.45 -19.46 -16.01
CA PHE A 617 -18.18 -18.12 -15.46
C PHE A 617 -19.42 -17.44 -14.86
N LEU A 618 -20.63 -17.89 -15.19
CA LEU A 618 -21.87 -17.28 -14.71
C LEU A 618 -22.20 -17.75 -13.28
N GLN A 619 -22.43 -16.80 -12.39
CA GLN A 619 -22.98 -17.01 -11.06
C GLN A 619 -24.49 -16.82 -11.10
N LEU A 620 -25.22 -17.91 -10.85
CA LEU A 620 -26.68 -17.90 -10.80
C LEU A 620 -27.17 -17.65 -9.37
N PRO A 621 -28.23 -16.86 -9.17
CA PRO A 621 -28.86 -16.70 -7.86
C PRO A 621 -29.37 -18.06 -7.34
N ASN A 622 -29.01 -18.42 -6.11
CA ASN A 622 -29.61 -19.53 -5.34
C ASN A 622 -29.79 -20.86 -6.09
N GLY A 623 -28.80 -21.28 -6.88
CA GLY A 623 -28.85 -22.58 -7.57
C GLY A 623 -29.94 -22.71 -8.64
N GLN A 624 -30.57 -21.61 -9.06
CA GLN A 624 -31.51 -21.63 -10.17
C GLN A 624 -30.83 -22.04 -11.48
N PRO A 625 -31.51 -22.75 -12.39
CA PRO A 625 -30.95 -23.09 -13.69
C PRO A 625 -30.75 -21.84 -14.55
N ALA A 626 -29.70 -21.81 -15.37
CA ALA A 626 -29.33 -20.68 -16.22
C ALA A 626 -30.46 -20.22 -17.17
N SER A 627 -31.39 -21.14 -17.49
CA SER A 627 -32.55 -20.88 -18.34
C SER A 627 -33.57 -19.91 -17.72
N ALA A 628 -33.59 -19.76 -16.40
CA ALA A 628 -34.54 -18.91 -15.67
C ALA A 628 -34.01 -17.49 -15.39
N ASP A 629 -32.76 -17.18 -15.75
CA ASP A 629 -32.14 -15.90 -15.45
C ASP A 629 -32.58 -14.79 -16.43
N ASN A 630 -33.26 -13.78 -15.89
CA ASN A 630 -33.67 -12.56 -16.58
C ASN A 630 -32.76 -11.36 -16.27
N SER A 631 -31.59 -11.58 -15.66
CA SER A 631 -30.63 -10.51 -15.37
C SER A 631 -29.94 -10.00 -16.64
N PHE A 632 -29.51 -8.72 -16.59
CA PHE A 632 -28.84 -8.04 -17.68
C PHE A 632 -27.47 -7.51 -17.24
N VAL A 633 -26.51 -7.58 -18.14
CA VAL A 633 -25.20 -6.91 -18.02
C VAL A 633 -25.29 -5.56 -18.71
N ASP A 634 -24.90 -4.50 -18.01
CA ASP A 634 -25.05 -3.13 -18.48
C ASP A 634 -24.19 -2.82 -19.71
N HIS A 635 -24.65 -1.84 -20.51
CA HIS A 635 -23.99 -1.44 -21.76
C HIS A 635 -22.52 -1.04 -21.57
N LYS A 636 -22.20 -0.38 -20.45
CA LYS A 636 -20.87 0.18 -20.21
C LYS A 636 -19.84 -0.94 -20.00
N VAL A 637 -20.23 -2.02 -19.33
CA VAL A 637 -19.44 -3.24 -19.23
C VAL A 637 -19.22 -3.87 -20.61
N LEU A 638 -20.24 -3.94 -21.46
CA LEU A 638 -20.11 -4.48 -22.82
C LEU A 638 -19.14 -3.65 -23.69
N GLN A 639 -19.19 -2.32 -23.55
CA GLN A 639 -18.22 -1.43 -24.19
C GLN A 639 -16.79 -1.70 -23.69
N ALA A 640 -16.60 -1.89 -22.37
CA ALA A 640 -15.30 -2.25 -21.80
C ALA A 640 -14.78 -3.61 -22.32
N ILE A 641 -15.66 -4.61 -22.51
CA ILE A 641 -15.31 -5.89 -23.13
C ILE A 641 -14.80 -5.67 -24.56
N GLY A 642 -15.57 -4.97 -25.41
CA GLY A 642 -15.17 -4.73 -26.80
C GLY A 642 -13.88 -3.92 -26.93
N MET A 643 -13.74 -2.87 -26.12
CA MET A 643 -12.55 -2.02 -26.10
C MET A 643 -11.31 -2.76 -25.57
N SER A 644 -11.45 -3.61 -24.56
CA SER A 644 -10.33 -4.41 -24.05
C SER A 644 -9.86 -5.48 -25.04
N LEU A 645 -10.78 -6.11 -25.78
CA LEU A 645 -10.43 -7.05 -26.87
C LEU A 645 -9.72 -6.33 -28.01
N GLN A 646 -10.23 -5.15 -28.40
CA GLN A 646 -9.61 -4.31 -29.41
C GLN A 646 -8.14 -4.04 -29.03
N PHE A 647 -7.86 -3.62 -27.80
CA PHE A 647 -6.50 -3.31 -27.38
C PHE A 647 -5.60 -4.54 -27.30
N ASP A 648 -6.10 -5.68 -26.84
CA ASP A 648 -5.30 -6.91 -26.77
C ASP A 648 -4.89 -7.40 -28.17
N ILE A 649 -5.84 -7.46 -29.12
CA ILE A 649 -5.57 -7.87 -30.51
C ILE A 649 -4.63 -6.87 -31.18
N CYS A 650 -4.89 -5.57 -30.99
CA CYS A 650 -4.05 -4.53 -31.56
C CYS A 650 -2.62 -4.55 -31.00
N ASN A 651 -2.47 -4.79 -29.69
CA ASN A 651 -1.16 -4.95 -29.05
C ASN A 651 -0.44 -6.18 -29.58
N GLU A 652 -1.14 -7.31 -29.76
CA GLU A 652 -0.58 -8.51 -30.38
C GLU A 652 -0.06 -8.24 -31.79
N ILE A 653 -0.86 -7.60 -32.65
CA ILE A 653 -0.45 -7.19 -34.01
C ILE A 653 0.76 -6.27 -33.96
N TYR A 654 0.75 -5.29 -33.06
CA TYR A 654 1.86 -4.36 -32.89
C TYR A 654 3.14 -5.09 -32.48
N CYS A 655 3.10 -5.92 -31.43
CA CYS A 655 4.24 -6.68 -30.95
C CYS A 655 4.79 -7.66 -32.00
N PHE A 656 3.90 -8.33 -32.74
CA PHE A 656 4.27 -9.27 -33.80
C PHE A 656 4.97 -8.56 -34.97
N THR A 657 4.50 -7.36 -35.34
CA THR A 657 5.04 -6.59 -36.48
C THR A 657 6.19 -5.65 -36.12
N ALA A 658 6.41 -5.35 -34.84
CA ALA A 658 7.50 -4.49 -34.37
C ALA A 658 8.88 -5.12 -34.59
N THR A 659 8.97 -6.44 -34.58
CA THR A 659 10.20 -7.15 -34.94
C THR A 659 10.47 -7.00 -36.43
N LYS A 660 11.59 -6.37 -36.79
CA LYS A 660 12.04 -6.16 -38.18
C LYS A 660 13.05 -7.25 -38.56
N PRO A 661 12.63 -8.45 -39.00
CA PRO A 661 13.57 -9.46 -39.48
C PRO A 661 14.32 -8.94 -40.72
N ARG A 662 15.54 -9.45 -40.94
CA ARG A 662 16.23 -9.27 -42.23
C ARG A 662 15.48 -10.06 -43.29
N PHE A 663 15.53 -9.61 -44.54
CA PHE A 663 14.95 -10.35 -45.66
C PHE A 663 15.77 -11.62 -45.95
N PRO A 664 15.14 -12.80 -46.15
CA PRO A 664 13.70 -13.08 -46.01
C PRO A 664 13.24 -13.23 -44.55
N ASP A 665 11.97 -12.91 -44.28
CA ASP A 665 11.35 -13.14 -42.97
C ASP A 665 11.42 -14.64 -42.62
N PRO A 666 11.94 -15.02 -41.44
CA PRO A 666 12.06 -16.42 -41.05
C PRO A 666 10.72 -17.16 -40.89
N ILE A 667 9.61 -16.42 -40.70
CA ILE A 667 8.29 -17.01 -40.52
C ILE A 667 7.60 -17.16 -41.89
N PRO A 668 7.25 -18.39 -42.32
CA PRO A 668 6.50 -18.62 -43.55
C PRO A 668 5.14 -17.90 -43.55
N VAL A 669 4.72 -17.37 -44.71
CA VAL A 669 3.43 -16.66 -44.86
C VAL A 669 2.21 -17.47 -44.37
N PRO A 670 2.10 -18.79 -44.61
CA PRO A 670 1.04 -19.64 -44.03
C PRO A 670 0.98 -19.57 -42.49
N GLU A 671 2.14 -19.53 -41.83
CA GLU A 671 2.27 -19.66 -40.38
C GLU A 671 2.08 -18.34 -39.62
N LYS A 672 2.18 -17.18 -40.29
CA LYS A 672 2.15 -15.87 -39.60
C LYS A 672 0.89 -15.64 -38.76
N LEU A 673 -0.28 -16.01 -39.28
CA LEU A 673 -1.53 -15.84 -38.54
C LEU A 673 -1.61 -16.83 -37.37
N SER A 674 -1.16 -18.07 -37.56
CA SER A 674 -1.12 -19.09 -36.50
C SER A 674 -0.21 -18.73 -35.31
N GLN A 675 0.75 -17.83 -35.52
CA GLN A 675 1.59 -17.30 -34.44
C GLN A 675 0.92 -16.18 -33.62
N MET A 676 -0.26 -15.73 -34.01
CA MET A 676 -1.05 -14.70 -33.32
C MET A 676 -2.25 -15.37 -32.61
N PRO A 677 -2.03 -15.96 -31.42
CA PRO A 677 -3.04 -16.76 -30.74
C PRO A 677 -4.31 -15.96 -30.40
N LEU A 678 -4.20 -14.71 -29.95
CA LEU A 678 -5.38 -13.93 -29.57
C LEU A 678 -6.23 -13.59 -30.80
N THR A 679 -5.57 -13.11 -31.86
CA THR A 679 -6.21 -12.79 -33.14
C THR A 679 -6.86 -14.03 -33.76
N SER A 680 -6.14 -15.15 -33.81
CA SER A 680 -6.66 -16.41 -34.36
C SER A 680 -7.87 -16.92 -33.58
N LEU A 681 -7.78 -16.91 -32.25
CA LEU A 681 -8.88 -17.30 -31.36
C LEU A 681 -10.10 -16.39 -31.54
N PHE A 682 -9.89 -15.08 -31.63
CA PHE A 682 -10.97 -14.13 -31.81
C PHE A 682 -11.76 -14.41 -33.10
N PHE A 683 -11.08 -14.65 -34.23
CA PHE A 683 -11.76 -14.96 -35.49
C PHE A 683 -12.33 -16.38 -35.57
N SER A 684 -11.77 -17.35 -34.83
CA SER A 684 -12.36 -18.70 -34.77
C SER A 684 -13.69 -18.75 -34.02
N LEU A 685 -13.97 -17.75 -33.18
CA LEU A 685 -15.20 -17.65 -32.38
C LEU A 685 -16.34 -16.90 -33.09
N VAL A 686 -16.13 -16.45 -34.34
CA VAL A 686 -17.18 -15.80 -35.13
C VAL A 686 -18.39 -16.74 -35.23
N PRO A 687 -19.60 -16.26 -34.89
CA PRO A 687 -20.80 -17.10 -34.89
C PRO A 687 -21.11 -17.61 -36.31
N GLN A 688 -21.54 -18.86 -36.41
CA GLN A 688 -22.08 -19.47 -37.64
C GLN A 688 -23.63 -19.45 -37.66
N GLY A 689 -24.26 -18.85 -36.64
CA GLY A 689 -25.70 -18.87 -36.38
C GLY A 689 -26.43 -17.58 -36.79
N PRO A 690 -27.42 -17.10 -36.02
CA PRO A 690 -28.25 -15.97 -36.43
C PRO A 690 -27.40 -14.72 -36.71
N GLN A 691 -27.69 -14.08 -37.83
CA GLN A 691 -26.96 -12.90 -38.31
C GLN A 691 -27.55 -11.61 -37.72
N VAL A 692 -26.70 -10.61 -37.53
CA VAL A 692 -27.12 -9.25 -37.14
C VAL A 692 -27.90 -8.62 -38.28
N THR A 693 -29.14 -8.21 -38.01
CA THR A 693 -30.03 -7.56 -38.99
C THR A 693 -30.23 -6.06 -38.76
N ASP A 694 -29.63 -5.47 -37.72
CA ASP A 694 -29.71 -4.04 -37.40
C ASP A 694 -28.31 -3.43 -37.22
N VAL A 695 -28.09 -2.31 -37.90
CA VAL A 695 -26.80 -1.59 -37.92
C VAL A 695 -26.36 -1.12 -36.54
N GLY A 696 -27.28 -0.73 -35.66
CA GLY A 696 -26.98 -0.25 -34.31
C GLY A 696 -26.29 -1.31 -33.45
N TYR A 697 -26.69 -2.58 -33.59
CA TYR A 697 -26.05 -3.69 -32.88
C TYR A 697 -24.68 -4.06 -33.47
N ALA A 698 -24.43 -3.72 -34.73
CA ALA A 698 -23.15 -3.95 -35.38
C ALA A 698 -22.11 -2.84 -35.08
N GLN A 699 -22.47 -1.75 -34.40
CA GLN A 699 -21.55 -0.65 -34.11
C GLN A 699 -20.35 -1.08 -33.26
N LEU A 700 -20.57 -1.96 -32.28
CA LEU A 700 -19.50 -2.51 -31.44
C LEU A 700 -18.52 -3.36 -32.28
N LEU A 701 -19.06 -4.16 -33.20
CA LEU A 701 -18.29 -4.96 -34.16
C LEU A 701 -17.46 -4.06 -35.08
N ALA A 702 -18.10 -3.06 -35.69
CA ALA A 702 -17.44 -2.14 -36.61
C ALA A 702 -16.34 -1.32 -35.92
N SER A 703 -16.58 -0.90 -34.67
CA SER A 703 -15.59 -0.17 -33.88
C SER A 703 -14.34 -1.02 -33.61
N ALA A 704 -14.51 -2.24 -33.10
CA ALA A 704 -13.41 -3.15 -32.76
C ALA A 704 -12.62 -3.57 -34.02
N LEU A 705 -13.31 -4.02 -35.07
CA LEU A 705 -12.67 -4.43 -36.33
C LEU A 705 -12.02 -3.26 -37.06
N GLY A 706 -12.59 -2.05 -36.97
CA GLY A 706 -12.01 -0.84 -37.55
C GLY A 706 -10.63 -0.51 -36.97
N ALA A 707 -10.45 -0.66 -35.65
CA ALA A 707 -9.15 -0.46 -35.01
C ALA A 707 -8.15 -1.57 -35.35
N VAL A 708 -8.59 -2.83 -35.38
CA VAL A 708 -7.75 -3.97 -35.83
C VAL A 708 -7.30 -3.76 -37.28
N HIS A 709 -8.22 -3.36 -38.16
CA HIS A 709 -7.94 -3.01 -39.55
C HIS A 709 -6.95 -1.84 -39.67
N ALA A 710 -7.08 -0.81 -38.81
CA ALA A 710 -6.17 0.33 -38.81
C ALA A 710 -4.71 -0.09 -38.58
N LEU A 711 -4.46 -0.97 -37.60
CA LEU A 711 -3.12 -1.45 -37.29
C LEU A 711 -2.60 -2.49 -38.27
N ALA A 712 -3.48 -3.32 -38.84
CA ALA A 712 -3.13 -4.27 -39.89
C ALA A 712 -2.56 -3.55 -41.12
N ASN A 713 -3.07 -2.37 -41.45
CA ASN A 713 -2.75 -1.64 -42.67
C ASN A 713 -1.68 -0.55 -42.47
N PRO A 714 -1.04 -0.05 -43.54
CA PRO A 714 -0.11 1.09 -43.47
C PRO A 714 -0.79 2.36 -42.89
N LEU A 715 -0.06 3.13 -42.08
CA LEU A 715 -0.59 4.33 -41.41
C LEU A 715 -0.54 5.59 -42.30
N SER A 716 0.19 5.56 -43.42
CA SER A 716 0.25 6.67 -44.38
C SER A 716 0.45 6.17 -45.82
N PHE A 717 0.08 7.01 -46.79
CA PHE A 717 0.28 6.76 -48.22
C PHE A 717 1.74 6.43 -48.58
N TRP A 718 2.70 7.15 -48.00
CA TRP A 718 4.14 6.88 -48.17
C TRP A 718 4.58 5.53 -47.58
N GLN A 719 3.96 5.09 -46.49
CA GLN A 719 4.16 3.73 -45.98
C GLN A 719 3.49 2.69 -46.88
N SER A 720 2.36 3.02 -47.52
CA SER A 720 1.71 2.17 -48.52
C SER A 720 2.60 1.97 -49.75
N MET A 721 3.20 3.04 -50.29
CA MET A 721 4.15 2.93 -51.40
C MET A 721 5.40 2.13 -51.02
N LYS A 722 6.01 2.39 -49.85
CA LYS A 722 7.13 1.58 -49.36
C LYS A 722 6.72 0.12 -49.10
N ALA A 723 5.49 -0.14 -48.67
CA ALA A 723 4.96 -1.48 -48.45
C ALA A 723 4.73 -2.24 -49.77
N SER A 724 4.32 -1.57 -50.85
CA SER A 724 4.20 -2.18 -52.19
C SER A 724 5.56 -2.65 -52.73
N PHE A 725 6.64 -1.92 -52.47
CA PHE A 725 8.01 -2.36 -52.79
C PHE A 725 8.61 -3.34 -51.76
N ALA A 726 8.11 -3.34 -50.52
CA ALA A 726 8.53 -4.24 -49.43
C ALA A 726 7.64 -5.48 -49.26
N PHE A 727 6.68 -5.71 -50.16
CA PHE A 727 5.72 -6.84 -50.13
C PHE A 727 6.44 -8.20 -50.08
N CYS A 728 7.63 -8.28 -50.67
CA CYS A 728 8.46 -9.48 -50.61
C CYS A 728 9.11 -9.73 -49.24
N GLY A 729 9.34 -8.71 -48.38
CA GLY A 729 10.19 -8.88 -47.19
C GLY A 729 9.72 -8.34 -45.85
N ASN A 730 8.69 -7.50 -45.79
CA ASN A 730 8.21 -6.93 -44.53
C ASN A 730 7.10 -7.80 -43.91
N ARG A 731 7.31 -8.23 -42.65
CA ARG A 731 6.36 -9.04 -41.87
C ARG A 731 4.94 -8.50 -41.91
N LYS A 732 4.78 -7.19 -41.74
CA LYS A 732 3.48 -6.51 -41.77
C LYS A 732 2.80 -6.65 -43.13
N GLY A 733 3.53 -6.39 -44.23
CA GLY A 733 2.98 -6.46 -45.59
C GLY A 733 2.46 -7.85 -45.98
N GLN A 734 3.07 -8.91 -45.46
CA GLN A 734 2.62 -10.29 -45.69
C GLN A 734 1.46 -10.72 -44.77
N LEU A 735 1.29 -10.07 -43.60
CA LEU A 735 0.19 -10.33 -42.68
C LEU A 735 -1.10 -9.61 -43.10
N THR A 736 -0.98 -8.38 -43.62
CA THR A 736 -2.11 -7.49 -43.92
C THR A 736 -3.18 -8.14 -44.81
N PRO A 737 -2.87 -8.81 -45.94
CA PRO A 737 -3.91 -9.36 -46.81
C PRO A 737 -4.77 -10.42 -46.11
N LYS A 738 -4.12 -11.35 -45.39
CA LYS A 738 -4.80 -12.42 -44.66
C LYS A 738 -5.65 -11.89 -43.51
N LEU A 739 -5.15 -10.89 -42.79
CA LEU A 739 -5.90 -10.29 -41.68
C LEU A 739 -7.11 -9.51 -42.21
N ASN A 740 -6.97 -8.77 -43.31
CA ASN A 740 -8.10 -8.10 -43.96
C ASN A 740 -9.15 -9.10 -44.46
N GLU A 741 -8.72 -10.23 -45.03
CA GLU A 741 -9.63 -11.32 -45.42
C GLU A 741 -10.43 -11.86 -44.22
N GLN A 742 -9.76 -12.16 -43.09
CA GLN A 742 -10.45 -12.61 -41.87
C GLN A 742 -11.43 -11.57 -41.33
N ILE A 743 -11.08 -10.28 -41.36
CA ILE A 743 -11.96 -9.18 -40.95
C ILE A 743 -13.23 -9.15 -41.81
N LEU A 744 -13.09 -9.24 -43.14
CA LEU A 744 -14.22 -9.20 -44.06
C LEU A 744 -15.11 -10.45 -43.93
N LEU A 745 -14.50 -11.63 -43.83
CA LEU A 745 -15.22 -12.89 -43.59
C LEU A 745 -15.97 -12.88 -42.26
N ALA A 746 -15.39 -12.27 -41.22
CA ALA A 746 -16.05 -12.15 -39.93
C ALA A 746 -17.32 -11.28 -40.01
N VAL A 747 -17.26 -10.17 -40.76
CA VAL A 747 -18.43 -9.31 -41.00
C VAL A 747 -19.50 -10.05 -41.81
N GLU A 748 -19.11 -10.75 -42.87
CA GLU A 748 -20.05 -11.51 -43.73
C GLU A 748 -20.74 -12.66 -43.00
N ARG A 749 -20.05 -13.30 -42.06
CA ARG A 749 -20.65 -14.36 -41.23
C ARG A 749 -21.54 -13.81 -40.14
N ALA A 750 -21.13 -12.72 -39.49
CA ALA A 750 -21.85 -12.17 -38.35
C ALA A 750 -23.07 -11.31 -38.73
N CYS A 751 -23.11 -10.73 -39.94
CA CYS A 751 -24.13 -9.77 -40.35
C CYS A 751 -24.93 -10.25 -41.57
N ALA A 752 -26.20 -9.84 -41.65
CA ALA A 752 -27.01 -10.01 -42.85
C ALA A 752 -26.39 -9.23 -44.03
N PRO A 753 -26.59 -9.64 -45.30
CA PRO A 753 -25.87 -9.05 -46.44
C PRO A 753 -25.98 -7.52 -46.58
N ASP A 754 -27.15 -6.96 -46.29
CA ASP A 754 -27.44 -5.52 -46.30
C ASP A 754 -26.72 -4.78 -45.16
N VAL A 755 -26.73 -5.34 -43.96
CA VAL A 755 -25.99 -4.80 -42.80
C VAL A 755 -24.48 -4.94 -43.00
N ALA A 756 -24.01 -6.05 -43.56
CA ALA A 756 -22.60 -6.33 -43.79
C ALA A 756 -21.93 -5.27 -44.68
N ALA A 757 -22.63 -4.79 -45.71
CA ALA A 757 -22.13 -3.70 -46.57
C ALA A 757 -21.90 -2.41 -45.77
N HIS A 758 -22.87 -2.03 -44.94
CA HIS A 758 -22.75 -0.84 -44.09
C HIS A 758 -21.66 -1.00 -43.01
N VAL A 759 -21.57 -2.17 -42.37
CA VAL A 759 -20.53 -2.47 -41.38
C VAL A 759 -19.14 -2.41 -42.00
N LYS A 760 -18.95 -2.89 -43.23
CA LYS A 760 -17.67 -2.78 -43.94
C LYS A 760 -17.27 -1.31 -44.15
N GLU A 761 -18.20 -0.46 -44.54
CA GLU A 761 -17.96 0.98 -44.68
C GLU A 761 -17.56 1.62 -43.34
N GLU A 762 -18.28 1.26 -42.28
CA GLU A 762 -18.05 1.76 -40.92
C GLU A 762 -16.69 1.30 -40.35
N VAL A 763 -16.30 0.05 -40.59
CA VAL A 763 -14.95 -0.47 -40.29
C VAL A 763 -13.88 0.37 -40.98
N MET A 764 -14.07 0.73 -42.26
CA MET A 764 -13.13 1.57 -43.00
C MET A 764 -13.10 3.01 -42.48
N ARG A 765 -14.25 3.57 -42.09
CA ARG A 765 -14.35 4.90 -41.47
C ARG A 765 -13.63 4.94 -40.13
N ARG A 766 -13.92 4.00 -39.24
CA ARG A 766 -13.24 3.87 -37.95
C ARG A 766 -11.74 3.62 -38.12
N SER A 767 -11.35 2.81 -39.09
CA SER A 767 -9.94 2.57 -39.41
C SER A 767 -9.20 3.87 -39.74
N ARG A 768 -9.82 4.79 -40.49
CA ARG A 768 -9.23 6.12 -40.78
C ARG A 768 -9.08 6.95 -39.51
N GLN A 769 -10.12 7.02 -38.67
CA GLN A 769 -10.09 7.75 -37.40
C GLN A 769 -8.97 7.26 -36.46
N VAL A 770 -8.82 5.93 -36.33
CA VAL A 770 -7.77 5.35 -35.50
C VAL A 770 -6.38 5.69 -36.06
N LYS A 771 -6.18 5.64 -37.38
CA LYS A 771 -4.90 6.05 -38.00
C LYS A 771 -4.59 7.52 -37.77
N GLU A 772 -5.57 8.39 -37.90
CA GLU A 772 -5.45 9.83 -37.64
C GLU A 772 -5.11 10.09 -36.18
N GLY A 773 -5.80 9.42 -35.24
CA GLY A 773 -5.51 9.49 -33.81
C GLY A 773 -4.08 9.05 -33.48
N ILE A 774 -3.63 7.91 -34.00
CA ILE A 774 -2.23 7.44 -33.85
C ILE A 774 -1.24 8.45 -34.43
N ASN A 775 -1.54 9.04 -35.59
CA ASN A 775 -0.67 10.06 -36.19
C ASN A 775 -0.62 11.34 -35.34
N ALA A 776 -1.73 11.74 -34.72
CA ALA A 776 -1.80 12.90 -33.83
C ALA A 776 -1.01 12.72 -32.52
N THR A 777 -0.76 11.49 -32.07
CA THR A 777 0.10 11.24 -30.88
C THR A 777 1.55 11.69 -31.07
N ALA A 778 2.02 11.85 -32.33
CA ALA A 778 3.39 12.25 -32.63
C ALA A 778 3.61 13.77 -32.58
N SER A 779 2.56 14.58 -32.76
CA SER A 779 2.67 16.05 -32.81
C SER A 779 2.56 16.73 -31.44
N LYS A 780 1.95 16.07 -30.45
CA LYS A 780 1.61 16.69 -29.15
C LYS A 780 2.69 16.59 -28.06
N GLY A 781 3.83 15.95 -28.29
CA GLY A 781 4.91 15.85 -27.30
C GLY A 781 6.28 15.83 -27.96
N GLY A 782 7.07 16.90 -27.75
CA GLY A 782 8.36 17.16 -28.42
C GLY A 782 9.25 15.93 -28.61
N GLY A 783 9.22 15.36 -29.82
CA GLY A 783 10.08 14.25 -30.23
C GLY A 783 9.51 12.83 -30.05
N GLY A 784 8.29 12.65 -29.55
CA GLY A 784 7.67 11.33 -29.39
C GLY A 784 7.19 10.73 -30.72
N GLY A 785 7.68 9.53 -31.09
CA GLY A 785 7.18 8.81 -32.27
C GLY A 785 5.70 8.38 -32.15
N LYS A 786 5.08 8.02 -33.28
CA LYS A 786 3.71 7.47 -33.36
C LYS A 786 3.54 6.28 -32.40
N SER A 787 2.55 6.32 -31.50
CA SER A 787 2.34 5.27 -30.50
C SER A 787 0.88 4.84 -30.42
N PHE A 788 0.62 3.57 -30.73
CA PHE A 788 -0.70 2.95 -30.52
C PHE A 788 -1.10 2.94 -29.04
N VAL A 789 -0.14 2.68 -28.15
CA VAL A 789 -0.38 2.64 -26.70
C VAL A 789 -0.90 3.99 -26.19
N ARG A 790 -0.30 5.11 -26.64
CA ARG A 790 -0.77 6.46 -26.26
C ARG A 790 -2.16 6.77 -26.79
N PHE A 791 -2.47 6.31 -28.01
CA PHE A 791 -3.81 6.46 -28.58
C PHE A 791 -4.83 5.66 -27.75
N GLY A 792 -4.54 4.39 -27.45
CA GLY A 792 -5.41 3.55 -26.61
C GLY A 792 -5.63 4.13 -25.21
N GLN A 793 -4.59 4.69 -24.58
CA GLN A 793 -4.70 5.42 -23.32
C GLN A 793 -5.61 6.65 -23.44
N SER A 794 -5.56 7.39 -24.54
CA SER A 794 -6.47 8.53 -24.78
C SER A 794 -7.92 8.09 -24.98
N GLU A 795 -8.15 6.98 -25.71
CA GLU A 795 -9.50 6.42 -25.84
C GLU A 795 -10.02 5.96 -24.48
N LEU A 796 -9.18 5.31 -23.67
CA LEU A 796 -9.57 4.85 -22.35
C LEU A 796 -9.82 6.02 -21.38
N ALA A 797 -9.02 7.08 -21.46
CA ALA A 797 -9.27 8.32 -20.72
C ALA A 797 -10.65 8.89 -21.07
N THR A 798 -11.03 8.85 -22.35
CA THR A 798 -12.34 9.30 -22.83
C THR A 798 -13.46 8.39 -22.32
N PHE A 799 -13.28 7.06 -22.42
CA PHE A 799 -14.24 6.07 -21.91
C PHE A 799 -14.51 6.26 -20.41
N ALA A 800 -13.46 6.44 -19.62
CA ALA A 800 -13.53 6.59 -18.17
C ALA A 800 -13.79 8.03 -17.71
N SER A 801 -13.88 9.00 -18.64
CA SER A 801 -14.04 10.42 -18.33
C SER A 801 -13.00 10.97 -17.35
N VAL A 802 -11.74 10.56 -17.54
CA VAL A 802 -10.58 11.00 -16.76
C VAL A 802 -9.60 11.78 -17.63
N SER A 803 -8.75 12.62 -17.01
CA SER A 803 -7.76 13.43 -17.74
C SER A 803 -6.61 12.59 -18.33
N GLY A 804 -6.31 11.43 -17.74
CA GLY A 804 -5.26 10.54 -18.18
C GLY A 804 -5.40 9.16 -17.55
N VAL A 805 -4.74 8.18 -18.17
CA VAL A 805 -4.72 6.79 -17.70
C VAL A 805 -3.33 6.47 -17.18
N MET A 806 -3.26 6.08 -15.91
CA MET A 806 -2.02 5.72 -15.25
C MET A 806 -1.98 4.21 -15.04
N VAL A 807 -1.62 3.50 -16.11
CA VAL A 807 -1.48 2.04 -16.11
C VAL A 807 -0.11 1.63 -16.64
N HIS A 808 0.46 0.62 -15.99
CA HIS A 808 1.68 -0.03 -16.41
C HIS A 808 1.38 -1.48 -16.80
N ASP A 809 1.63 -1.84 -18.06
CA ASP A 809 1.72 -3.23 -18.47
C ASP A 809 3.10 -3.75 -18.05
N LEU A 810 3.12 -4.51 -16.95
CA LEU A 810 4.33 -5.00 -16.33
C LEU A 810 5.05 -6.04 -17.21
N THR A 811 4.37 -6.63 -18.20
CA THR A 811 5.04 -7.50 -19.17
C THR A 811 5.92 -6.69 -20.14
N THR A 812 5.63 -5.41 -20.37
CA THR A 812 6.39 -4.59 -21.33
C THR A 812 7.76 -4.13 -20.82
N LEU A 813 8.05 -4.35 -19.53
CA LEU A 813 9.33 -3.97 -18.90
C LEU A 813 10.54 -4.61 -19.57
N GLU A 814 10.38 -5.85 -20.04
CA GLU A 814 11.40 -6.58 -20.80
C GLU A 814 10.76 -7.09 -22.11
N PRO A 815 10.75 -6.26 -23.15
CA PRO A 815 9.97 -6.58 -24.33
C PRO A 815 10.59 -7.75 -25.10
N VAL A 816 11.91 -7.89 -25.18
CA VAL A 816 12.58 -8.87 -26.07
C VAL A 816 13.12 -10.08 -25.30
N SER A 817 13.38 -11.18 -26.03
CA SER A 817 14.15 -12.28 -25.44
C SER A 817 15.53 -11.78 -25.06
N THR A 818 16.04 -12.20 -23.91
CA THR A 818 17.28 -11.68 -23.33
C THR A 818 18.33 -12.78 -23.23
N ALA A 819 19.59 -12.41 -23.40
CA ALA A 819 20.70 -13.27 -23.07
C ALA A 819 21.26 -12.84 -21.70
N MET A 820 21.46 -13.79 -20.81
CA MET A 820 22.11 -13.56 -19.52
C MET A 820 23.50 -14.19 -19.57
N ASP A 821 24.52 -13.38 -19.27
CA ASP A 821 25.82 -13.95 -18.92
C ASP A 821 25.77 -14.59 -17.52
N MET A 822 26.82 -15.34 -17.15
CA MET A 822 26.88 -16.02 -15.85
C MET A 822 26.77 -15.07 -14.66
N LYS A 823 27.27 -13.83 -14.77
CA LYS A 823 27.24 -12.84 -13.69
C LYS A 823 25.81 -12.33 -13.47
N ARG A 824 25.11 -11.97 -14.54
CA ARG A 824 23.72 -11.52 -14.51
C ARG A 824 22.80 -12.65 -14.08
N LEU A 825 23.05 -13.87 -14.57
CA LEU A 825 22.34 -15.06 -14.12
C LEU A 825 22.52 -15.26 -12.62
N GLY A 826 23.76 -15.25 -12.11
CA GLY A 826 24.07 -15.37 -10.68
C GLY A 826 23.39 -14.29 -9.83
N GLY A 827 23.36 -13.04 -10.30
CA GLY A 827 22.62 -11.96 -9.63
C GLY A 827 21.10 -12.19 -9.61
N HIS A 828 20.50 -12.65 -10.72
CA HIS A 828 19.10 -13.06 -10.75
C HIS A 828 18.81 -14.21 -9.78
N CYS A 829 19.71 -15.20 -9.71
CA CYS A 829 19.64 -16.34 -8.79
C CYS A 829 19.64 -15.90 -7.33
N HIS A 830 20.64 -15.10 -6.97
CA HIS A 830 20.81 -14.57 -5.63
C HIS A 830 19.58 -13.76 -5.17
N ASN A 831 19.08 -12.84 -6.02
CA ASN A 831 17.93 -12.00 -5.68
C ASN A 831 16.65 -12.82 -5.46
N TYR A 832 16.42 -13.86 -6.26
CA TYR A 832 15.26 -14.73 -6.09
C TYR A 832 15.37 -15.57 -4.82
N HIS A 833 16.51 -16.18 -4.52
CA HIS A 833 16.68 -16.93 -3.27
C HIS A 833 16.52 -16.02 -2.04
N ALA A 834 17.07 -14.80 -2.10
CA ALA A 834 16.86 -13.79 -1.06
C ALA A 834 15.37 -13.44 -0.90
N HIS A 835 14.63 -13.30 -2.00
CA HIS A 835 13.19 -13.08 -1.98
C HIS A 835 12.43 -14.28 -1.38
N VAL A 836 12.75 -15.51 -1.76
CA VAL A 836 12.13 -16.73 -1.21
C VAL A 836 12.41 -16.83 0.30
N GLN A 837 13.65 -16.64 0.73
CA GLN A 837 14.01 -16.64 2.15
C GLN A 837 13.26 -15.55 2.94
N ARG A 838 13.17 -14.33 2.39
CA ARG A 838 12.40 -13.24 2.99
C ARG A 838 10.92 -13.62 3.13
N ARG A 839 10.32 -14.19 2.08
CA ARG A 839 8.93 -14.64 2.09
C ARG A 839 8.68 -15.73 3.13
N GLU A 840 9.53 -16.76 3.22
CA GLU A 840 9.39 -17.83 4.21
C GLU A 840 9.57 -17.30 5.64
N THR A 841 10.46 -16.33 5.84
CA THR A 841 10.64 -15.64 7.14
C THR A 841 9.38 -14.87 7.53
N LEU A 842 8.79 -14.12 6.59
CA LEU A 842 7.54 -13.39 6.82
C LEU A 842 6.38 -14.35 7.11
N LYS A 843 6.25 -15.42 6.32
CA LYS A 843 5.25 -16.47 6.53
C LYS A 843 5.35 -17.08 7.93
N THR A 844 6.54 -17.51 8.33
CA THR A 844 6.78 -18.12 9.66
C THR A 844 6.42 -17.14 10.78
N TYR A 845 6.79 -15.87 10.63
CA TYR A 845 6.43 -14.82 11.58
C TYR A 845 4.92 -14.63 11.69
N ALA A 846 4.21 -14.52 10.56
CA ALA A 846 2.75 -14.36 10.58
C ALA A 846 2.02 -15.58 11.14
N GLN A 847 2.49 -16.79 10.84
CA GLN A 847 1.95 -18.02 11.42
C GLN A 847 2.08 -18.02 12.95
N ALA A 848 3.25 -17.67 13.48
CA ALA A 848 3.45 -17.54 14.93
C ALA A 848 2.52 -16.50 15.56
N GLN A 849 2.32 -15.35 14.91
CA GLN A 849 1.40 -14.31 15.39
C GLN A 849 -0.07 -14.75 15.34
N LEU A 850 -0.49 -15.42 14.26
CA LEU A 850 -1.84 -15.95 14.13
C LEU A 850 -2.10 -17.07 15.14
N GLU A 851 -1.15 -17.96 15.40
CA GLU A 851 -1.25 -19.00 16.43
C GLU A 851 -1.32 -18.42 17.85
N GLU A 852 -0.61 -17.32 18.12
CA GLU A 852 -0.65 -16.62 19.41
C GLU A 852 -2.00 -15.92 19.64
N MET A 853 -2.58 -15.34 18.58
CA MET A 853 -3.72 -14.41 18.68
C MET A 853 -5.07 -15.00 18.27
N VAL A 854 -5.11 -16.10 17.54
CA VAL A 854 -6.34 -16.77 17.09
C VAL A 854 -6.34 -18.18 17.65
N ASN A 855 -7.35 -18.52 18.45
CA ASN A 855 -7.50 -19.89 18.93
C ASN A 855 -7.88 -20.79 17.73
N ALA A 856 -6.94 -21.61 17.26
CA ALA A 856 -7.07 -22.43 16.05
C ALA A 856 -8.03 -23.64 16.16
N GLU A 857 -8.86 -23.72 17.21
CA GLU A 857 -9.81 -24.82 17.44
C GLU A 857 -11.28 -24.48 17.09
N GLY A 858 -11.48 -23.60 16.09
CA GLY A 858 -12.81 -23.25 15.55
C GLY A 858 -13.21 -24.07 14.34
#